data_AF-A0A351KV08-F1
#
_entry.id   AF-A0A351KV08-F1
#
_cell.length_a   1.000
_cell.length_b   1.000
_cell.length_c   1.000
_cell.angle_alpha   90.00
_cell.angle_beta   90.00
_cell.angle_gamma   90.00
#
_symmetry.space_group_name_H-M   'P 1'
#
loop_
_entity.id
_entity.type
_entity.pdbx_description
1 polymer ?
#
loop_
_entity_poly.entity_id
_entity_poly.type
_entity_poly.pdbx_seq_one_letter_code
_entity_poly.pdbx_strand_id
1 'polypeptide(L)'
;MSMTPKVAPYRMENAEGLSIEINRNGTIRRFANKDIVINLFPGNEAETAPANLFLRIVGEPYRVTPLLGPNSPSRFGMHEESFVAEGEFEGLRYQARLVLAEDRPAWCWQIQLENRGSDPIEYDLIYVQDLAIAPYGAIRLNEYYVSQYIDHEPLCHPGKGFVVASRQNQAVGGRYPWSLIGSLRHAQSYSTDALQFHRLDTRRDLPAPALIEGLPGILLQHEHAMVGIQDQVTCLAPGEGVSAGFYGWIEGDHPEATSPADLRVVDEAVGLFEMLSPVPSLSMAGLPPRSLFEVAPTLASRSLDQGTMDQLFGTERREAEYGDEGLLSFFTGARTHVVLKAKEEAVLRPHGHILRTGGLFQTEETVLTSTTWMNGVFHSMVTQGHVSINRFLSTTHSYLGLFKSHGLRVFIDAGHGWFRLAMPSAYSMAPEACRWIYRHDAGMIEVVSRAATERHVLTLELNVLEGSPVRCLMSHHVAMNGDDGAQPLPAVFERQGQGIRVGALPDSEVGRRFPEGSFKIDPLPGTLLETVTDDAFLFPDGVSRSEPFICIVTAASRHAGLQIVGDLIQDSGEVPMPDADRYWRAATAGLSVPAESPATLLKMAEILPWFAHNALIHFLAPRGLEQYSGGGWGTRDVAQGPVEYLLAIGQFEPIRTLLLEVFRNQNPDGDWPQWFMYLHRERNIRPNDSHGDIIFWPLLATAQYLEASGDQSFLKERVPFFASDEAKEESLPIYDHLIRALGLIGERLIPGTRLEAYGHGDWNDSLQPADPALRDHLCSSWTVTLHYQVLMSLASALGGVGESVLGGLLETEAKEILADFRKHLLVDGVIPGYVNFEDPEAVAYLLHPLDHKTGLRYSLLPMIHAVINHMLTPEEAKNHFDLIDLHLKGPDGARLFDRPMVYRGGPMRIFQRAETATYFGREIGLMYTHAHLRYAEALWQFGHAEAFFEALSKAIPIGVRDLVKTAALRQSNCYFSSSDATFRDRYQAYEEYDLIREGEVTLEGGWRVYSSGAGIASGLILRALFGIRVTRQAIWIDPLIPQALADLRIELDVSGVRFDVRYHRGAQGVGPVALTLNGAPLGFDRAENPYRVGGARVDAALWREGLVAGMNRLDIELG
;
A
#
# COMPACT_ATOMS: atom_id res chain seq x y z
N MET A 1 -43.03 -32.61 -2.00
CA MET A 1 -42.35 -32.22 -3.24
C MET A 1 -40.88 -32.55 -3.08
N SER A 2 -40.30 -33.28 -4.02
CA SER A 2 -38.96 -33.86 -3.90
C SER A 2 -37.86 -32.82 -4.14
N MET A 3 -36.77 -32.92 -3.37
CA MET A 3 -35.54 -32.16 -3.57
C MET A 3 -35.04 -32.30 -5.01
N THR A 4 -34.80 -31.18 -5.69
CA THR A 4 -33.87 -31.15 -6.81
C THR A 4 -32.48 -30.94 -6.21
N PRO A 5 -31.56 -31.91 -6.26
CA PRO A 5 -30.19 -31.68 -5.79
C PRO A 5 -29.52 -30.69 -6.76
N LYS A 6 -29.59 -29.38 -6.44
CA LYS A 6 -28.73 -28.38 -7.12
C LYS A 6 -27.29 -28.67 -6.69
N VAL A 7 -26.40 -28.85 -7.66
CA VAL A 7 -24.97 -29.05 -7.42
C VAL A 7 -24.39 -27.71 -6.97
N ALA A 8 -23.77 -27.69 -5.79
CA ALA A 8 -23.16 -26.49 -5.24
C ALA A 8 -21.94 -26.01 -6.07
N PRO A 9 -21.64 -24.69 -6.13
CA PRO A 9 -22.18 -23.62 -5.26
C PRO A 9 -23.68 -23.38 -5.44
N TYR A 10 -24.39 -23.16 -4.34
CA TYR A 10 -25.81 -22.83 -4.35
C TYR A 10 -25.96 -21.41 -4.86
N ARG A 11 -26.90 -21.18 -5.79
CA ARG A 11 -27.20 -19.84 -6.32
C ARG A 11 -28.68 -19.53 -6.16
N MET A 12 -28.95 -18.32 -5.67
CA MET A 12 -30.27 -17.71 -5.55
C MET A 12 -30.25 -16.34 -6.21
N GLU A 13 -31.36 -15.95 -6.82
CA GLU A 13 -31.52 -14.67 -7.51
C GLU A 13 -33.00 -14.28 -7.50
N ASN A 14 -33.31 -12.99 -7.27
CA ASN A 14 -34.68 -12.47 -7.29
C ASN A 14 -34.98 -11.64 -8.55
N ALA A 15 -36.21 -11.12 -8.68
CA ALA A 15 -36.62 -10.35 -9.86
C ALA A 15 -35.89 -9.00 -10.00
N GLU A 16 -35.38 -8.45 -8.90
CA GLU A 16 -34.63 -7.19 -8.89
C GLU A 16 -33.14 -7.36 -9.23
N GLY A 17 -32.66 -8.59 -9.45
CA GLY A 17 -31.26 -8.89 -9.78
C GLY A 17 -30.34 -8.98 -8.57
N LEU A 18 -30.90 -9.05 -7.35
CA LEU A 18 -30.16 -9.43 -6.14
C LEU A 18 -29.87 -10.93 -6.22
N SER A 19 -28.59 -11.31 -6.14
CA SER A 19 -28.11 -12.66 -6.31
C SER A 19 -27.05 -13.01 -5.27
N ILE A 20 -27.07 -14.27 -4.80
CA ILE A 20 -26.07 -14.78 -3.86
C ILE A 20 -25.61 -16.17 -4.27
N GLU A 21 -24.30 -16.39 -4.17
CA GLU A 21 -23.61 -17.65 -4.38
C GLU A 21 -23.00 -18.13 -3.06
N ILE A 22 -23.29 -19.38 -2.69
CA ILE A 22 -22.93 -19.97 -1.41
C ILE A 22 -22.19 -21.29 -1.66
N ASN A 23 -21.07 -21.49 -0.97
CA ASN A 23 -20.24 -22.68 -1.05
C ASN A 23 -20.89 -23.90 -0.38
N ARG A 24 -20.35 -25.10 -0.65
CA ARG A 24 -20.78 -26.37 -0.03
C ARG A 24 -20.61 -26.33 1.48
N ASN A 25 -19.56 -25.66 1.95
CA ASN A 25 -19.31 -25.42 3.37
C ASN A 25 -20.20 -24.35 4.00
N GLY A 26 -21.13 -23.74 3.25
CA GLY A 26 -22.08 -22.74 3.74
C GLY A 26 -21.54 -21.30 3.84
N THR A 27 -20.32 -21.03 3.35
CA THR A 27 -19.79 -19.66 3.26
C THR A 27 -20.35 -18.89 2.07
N ILE A 28 -20.53 -17.59 2.21
CA ILE A 28 -20.95 -16.69 1.13
C ILE A 28 -19.75 -16.45 0.21
N ARG A 29 -19.83 -16.91 -1.03
CA ARG A 29 -18.80 -16.68 -2.05
C ARG A 29 -18.97 -15.31 -2.70
N ARG A 30 -20.19 -15.00 -3.13
CA ARG A 30 -20.50 -13.74 -3.82
C ARG A 30 -21.92 -13.31 -3.52
N PHE A 31 -22.10 -12.03 -3.22
CA PHE A 31 -23.39 -11.42 -2.96
C PHE A 31 -23.44 -10.12 -3.77
N ALA A 32 -24.41 -9.96 -4.67
CA ALA A 32 -24.44 -8.84 -5.60
C ALA A 32 -25.86 -8.43 -5.98
N ASN A 33 -26.05 -7.15 -6.30
CA ASN A 33 -27.23 -6.65 -7.00
C ASN A 33 -26.77 -6.10 -8.37
N LYS A 34 -27.08 -6.84 -9.44
CA LYS A 34 -26.63 -6.54 -10.81
C LYS A 34 -25.09 -6.39 -10.87
N ASP A 35 -24.59 -5.20 -11.16
CA ASP A 35 -23.17 -4.88 -11.29
C ASP A 35 -22.48 -4.50 -9.96
N ILE A 36 -23.25 -4.34 -8.89
CA ILE A 36 -22.76 -3.94 -7.56
C ILE A 36 -22.59 -5.18 -6.70
N VAL A 37 -21.36 -5.46 -6.25
CA VAL A 37 -21.09 -6.53 -5.30
C VAL A 37 -21.20 -5.97 -3.87
N ILE A 38 -21.94 -6.70 -3.03
CA ILE A 38 -22.24 -6.35 -1.64
C ILE A 38 -21.08 -6.75 -0.74
N ASN A 39 -20.62 -8.02 -0.79
CA ASN A 39 -19.56 -8.49 0.08
C ASN A 39 -18.17 -8.06 -0.41
N LEU A 40 -17.31 -7.67 0.52
CA LEU A 40 -15.94 -7.22 0.27
C LEU A 40 -14.99 -8.38 0.02
N PHE A 41 -15.13 -9.47 0.78
CA PHE A 41 -14.27 -10.63 0.71
C PHE A 41 -15.03 -11.85 0.21
N PRO A 42 -14.63 -12.46 -0.91
CA PRO A 42 -15.25 -13.68 -1.40
C PRO A 42 -14.87 -14.88 -0.53
N GLY A 43 -15.85 -15.64 -0.05
CA GLY A 43 -15.64 -16.90 0.67
C GLY A 43 -15.21 -18.04 -0.26
N ASN A 44 -14.47 -19.02 0.29
CA ASN A 44 -13.98 -20.21 -0.41
C ASN A 44 -14.33 -21.52 0.34
N GLU A 45 -14.05 -22.68 -0.25
CA GLU A 45 -14.35 -23.98 0.37
C GLU A 45 -13.33 -24.40 1.44
N ALA A 46 -12.15 -23.77 1.47
CA ALA A 46 -11.06 -24.15 2.36
C ALA A 46 -11.24 -23.63 3.79
N GLU A 47 -11.91 -22.50 3.99
CA GLU A 47 -11.99 -21.84 5.30
C GLU A 47 -13.27 -21.01 5.49
N THR A 48 -13.42 -20.46 6.69
CA THR A 48 -14.54 -19.61 7.11
C THR A 48 -14.45 -18.24 6.44
N ALA A 49 -15.59 -17.70 5.99
CA ALA A 49 -15.66 -16.35 5.43
C ALA A 49 -16.01 -15.29 6.50
N PRO A 50 -15.68 -14.01 6.27
CA PRO A 50 -15.96 -12.93 7.23
C PRO A 50 -17.45 -12.75 7.55
N ALA A 51 -18.34 -12.80 6.54
CA ALA A 51 -19.77 -12.77 6.77
C ALA A 51 -20.27 -14.04 7.49
N ASN A 52 -20.95 -13.86 8.62
CA ASN A 52 -21.49 -14.96 9.41
C ASN A 52 -22.65 -14.52 10.33
N LEU A 53 -23.32 -15.50 10.90
CA LEU A 53 -24.29 -15.35 11.97
C LEU A 53 -23.76 -16.09 13.19
N PHE A 54 -23.86 -15.49 14.37
CA PHE A 54 -23.42 -16.11 15.61
C PHE A 54 -24.58 -16.21 16.59
N LEU A 55 -24.73 -17.40 17.19
CA LEU A 55 -25.60 -17.63 18.34
C LEU A 55 -24.75 -17.63 19.59
N ARG A 56 -25.10 -16.78 20.56
CA ARG A 56 -24.41 -16.73 21.85
C ARG A 56 -25.37 -17.06 22.97
N ILE A 57 -24.99 -17.99 23.81
CA ILE A 57 -25.69 -18.32 25.05
C ILE A 57 -24.99 -17.57 26.18
N VAL A 58 -25.77 -16.82 26.96
CA VAL A 58 -25.29 -16.02 28.08
C VAL A 58 -24.66 -16.92 29.14
N GLY A 59 -23.50 -16.50 29.64
CA GLY A 59 -22.70 -17.18 30.66
C GLY A 59 -21.39 -16.45 30.92
N GLU A 60 -20.59 -16.95 31.86
CA GLU A 60 -19.24 -16.46 32.15
C GLU A 60 -18.19 -17.55 31.85
N PRO A 61 -17.53 -17.52 30.66
CA PRO A 61 -17.76 -16.64 29.51
C PRO A 61 -18.99 -17.06 28.68
N TYR A 62 -19.38 -16.20 27.72
CA TYR A 62 -20.38 -16.55 26.71
C TYR A 62 -19.95 -17.82 25.95
N ARG A 63 -20.93 -18.69 25.69
CA ARG A 63 -20.75 -19.84 24.79
C ARG A 63 -21.26 -19.44 23.41
N VAL A 64 -20.43 -19.61 22.39
CA VAL A 64 -20.70 -19.07 21.04
C VAL A 64 -20.54 -20.13 19.97
N THR A 65 -21.42 -20.14 18.99
CA THR A 65 -21.26 -20.90 17.76
C THR A 65 -21.55 -20.04 16.52
N PRO A 66 -20.76 -20.13 15.44
CA PRO A 66 -21.20 -19.65 14.14
C PRO A 66 -22.33 -20.54 13.61
N LEU A 67 -23.19 -19.99 12.76
CA LEU A 67 -24.27 -20.72 12.09
C LEU A 67 -23.93 -21.02 10.62
N LEU A 68 -22.94 -20.33 10.05
CA LEU A 68 -22.44 -20.55 8.68
C LEU A 68 -20.98 -21.00 8.68
N GLY A 69 -20.56 -21.57 7.55
CA GLY A 69 -19.18 -21.97 7.31
C GLY A 69 -18.79 -23.31 7.95
N PRO A 70 -17.56 -23.77 7.69
CA PRO A 70 -17.09 -25.10 8.06
C PRO A 70 -16.99 -25.32 9.58
N ASN A 71 -16.89 -24.24 10.36
CA ASN A 71 -16.81 -24.31 11.83
C ASN A 71 -18.17 -24.32 12.53
N SER A 72 -19.27 -24.15 11.80
CA SER A 72 -20.62 -24.27 12.37
C SER A 72 -21.02 -25.74 12.52
N PRO A 73 -21.86 -26.10 13.51
CA PRO A 73 -22.48 -27.41 13.60
C PRO A 73 -23.67 -27.56 12.63
N SER A 74 -23.69 -26.76 11.56
CA SER A 74 -24.78 -26.68 10.59
C SER A 74 -24.64 -27.71 9.48
N ARG A 75 -25.79 -28.21 9.04
CA ARG A 75 -25.97 -28.87 7.74
C ARG A 75 -26.59 -27.86 6.79
N PHE A 76 -26.19 -27.93 5.53
CA PHE A 76 -26.59 -26.95 4.51
C PHE A 76 -27.42 -27.59 3.40
N GLY A 77 -28.37 -26.85 2.87
CA GLY A 77 -29.18 -27.28 1.75
C GLY A 77 -30.07 -26.18 1.19
N MET A 78 -30.76 -26.51 0.10
CA MET A 78 -31.77 -25.66 -0.52
C MET A 78 -33.17 -26.18 -0.19
N HIS A 79 -34.08 -25.27 0.14
CA HIS A 79 -35.51 -25.53 0.22
C HIS A 79 -36.25 -24.50 -0.61
N GLU A 80 -36.98 -24.97 -1.62
CA GLU A 80 -37.58 -24.12 -2.65
C GLU A 80 -36.51 -23.20 -3.26
N GLU A 81 -36.62 -21.89 -3.06
CA GLU A 81 -35.68 -20.88 -3.54
C GLU A 81 -34.86 -20.23 -2.41
N SER A 82 -34.83 -20.88 -1.23
CA SER A 82 -34.10 -20.39 -0.05
C SER A 82 -32.98 -21.33 0.38
N PHE A 83 -31.89 -20.75 0.88
CA PHE A 83 -30.78 -21.48 1.48
C PHE A 83 -31.05 -21.68 2.97
N VAL A 84 -30.77 -22.89 3.47
CA VAL A 84 -31.05 -23.29 4.86
C VAL A 84 -29.80 -23.89 5.50
N ALA A 85 -29.51 -23.42 6.71
CA ALA A 85 -28.53 -23.97 7.63
C ALA A 85 -29.25 -24.46 8.91
N GLU A 86 -29.12 -25.74 9.25
CA GLU A 86 -29.76 -26.31 10.45
C GLU A 86 -28.75 -27.02 11.32
N GLY A 87 -28.82 -26.78 12.64
CA GLY A 87 -27.94 -27.41 13.61
C GLY A 87 -28.51 -27.36 15.02
N GLU A 88 -27.70 -27.82 15.97
CA GLU A 88 -28.02 -27.78 17.40
C GLU A 88 -26.77 -27.37 18.18
N PHE A 89 -26.95 -26.55 19.20
CA PHE A 89 -25.89 -26.06 20.06
C PHE A 89 -26.39 -25.95 21.49
N GLU A 90 -25.78 -26.72 22.42
CA GLU A 90 -26.04 -26.62 23.87
C GLU A 90 -27.55 -26.70 24.23
N GLY A 91 -28.31 -27.56 23.55
CA GLY A 91 -29.75 -27.75 23.77
C GLY A 91 -30.66 -26.77 23.01
N LEU A 92 -30.11 -25.79 22.29
CA LEU A 92 -30.84 -24.97 21.32
C LEU A 92 -30.73 -25.59 19.94
N ARG A 93 -31.86 -26.01 19.37
CA ARG A 93 -31.94 -26.27 17.93
C ARG A 93 -32.12 -24.94 17.21
N TYR A 94 -31.39 -24.77 16.11
CA TYR A 94 -31.53 -23.59 15.26
C TYR A 94 -31.72 -23.98 13.79
N GLN A 95 -32.43 -23.11 13.07
CA GLN A 95 -32.51 -23.14 11.61
C GLN A 95 -32.41 -21.71 11.09
N ALA A 96 -31.31 -21.40 10.40
CA ALA A 96 -31.11 -20.13 9.71
C ALA A 96 -31.47 -20.28 8.23
N ARG A 97 -32.36 -19.44 7.74
CA ARG A 97 -32.84 -19.42 6.36
C ARG A 97 -32.53 -18.07 5.72
N LEU A 98 -31.81 -18.09 4.59
CA LEU A 98 -31.65 -16.90 3.76
C LEU A 98 -32.77 -16.83 2.73
N VAL A 99 -33.48 -15.70 2.73
CA VAL A 99 -34.58 -15.38 1.82
C VAL A 99 -34.23 -14.09 1.08
N LEU A 100 -34.46 -14.08 -0.24
CA LEU A 100 -34.44 -12.85 -1.05
C LEU A 100 -35.91 -12.43 -1.27
N ALA A 101 -36.22 -11.14 -1.09
CA ALA A 101 -37.56 -10.63 -1.41
C ALA A 101 -37.83 -10.80 -2.91
N GLU A 102 -39.08 -11.10 -3.29
CA GLU A 102 -39.41 -11.42 -4.68
C GLU A 102 -39.23 -10.23 -5.62
N ASP A 103 -39.77 -9.06 -5.24
CA ASP A 103 -39.88 -7.84 -6.05
C ASP A 103 -39.19 -6.62 -5.41
N ARG A 104 -38.26 -6.87 -4.47
CA ARG A 104 -37.46 -5.82 -3.81
C ARG A 104 -36.00 -6.25 -3.69
N PRO A 105 -35.03 -5.33 -3.74
CA PRO A 105 -33.62 -5.64 -3.56
C PRO A 105 -33.26 -5.79 -2.07
N ALA A 106 -33.97 -6.69 -1.39
CA ALA A 106 -33.86 -6.93 0.04
C ALA A 106 -33.62 -8.41 0.34
N TRP A 107 -32.90 -8.69 1.41
CA TRP A 107 -32.66 -10.05 1.91
C TRP A 107 -32.92 -10.16 3.40
N CYS A 108 -33.16 -11.39 3.86
CA CYS A 108 -33.42 -11.71 5.24
C CYS A 108 -32.75 -13.02 5.64
N TRP A 109 -32.02 -12.99 6.76
CA TRP A 109 -31.64 -14.17 7.52
C TRP A 109 -32.69 -14.43 8.60
N GLN A 110 -33.67 -15.29 8.31
CA GLN A 110 -34.66 -15.72 9.29
C GLN A 110 -34.08 -16.86 10.14
N ILE A 111 -34.08 -16.72 11.46
CA ILE A 111 -33.50 -17.67 12.40
C ILE A 111 -34.61 -18.21 13.30
N GLN A 112 -34.92 -19.50 13.19
CA GLN A 112 -35.82 -20.20 14.10
C GLN A 112 -34.98 -20.85 15.20
N LEU A 113 -35.35 -20.62 16.45
CA LEU A 113 -34.71 -21.24 17.62
C LEU A 113 -35.73 -22.03 18.41
N GLU A 114 -35.36 -23.21 18.89
CA GLU A 114 -36.20 -24.09 19.71
C GLU A 114 -35.36 -24.59 20.90
N ASN A 115 -35.79 -24.30 22.13
CA ASN A 115 -35.13 -24.81 23.33
C ASN A 115 -35.59 -26.26 23.59
N ARG A 116 -34.69 -27.20 23.35
CA ARG A 116 -34.89 -28.64 23.61
C ARG A 116 -34.28 -29.10 24.93
N GLY A 117 -33.64 -28.19 25.65
CA GLY A 117 -33.11 -28.43 26.98
C GLY A 117 -34.18 -28.48 28.06
N SER A 118 -33.74 -28.74 29.29
CA SER A 118 -34.57 -28.77 30.49
C SER A 118 -34.72 -27.42 31.18
N ASP A 119 -33.83 -26.47 30.88
CA ASP A 119 -33.70 -25.20 31.58
C ASP A 119 -33.91 -24.01 30.64
N PRO A 120 -34.38 -22.86 31.13
CA PRO A 120 -34.45 -21.64 30.32
C PRO A 120 -33.06 -21.24 29.82
N ILE A 121 -32.97 -20.82 28.55
CA ILE A 121 -31.71 -20.41 27.93
C ILE A 121 -31.78 -18.92 27.59
N GLU A 122 -30.88 -18.13 28.16
CA GLU A 122 -30.66 -16.75 27.75
C GLU A 122 -29.67 -16.69 26.59
N TYR A 123 -30.03 -15.99 25.53
CA TYR A 123 -29.23 -15.92 24.31
C TYR A 123 -29.34 -14.55 23.62
N ASP A 124 -28.37 -14.24 22.76
CA ASP A 124 -28.49 -13.23 21.71
C ASP A 124 -27.92 -13.73 20.38
N LEU A 125 -28.08 -12.91 19.35
CA LEU A 125 -27.60 -13.17 18.00
C LEU A 125 -26.74 -12.00 17.52
N ILE A 126 -25.70 -12.31 16.74
CA ILE A 126 -24.88 -11.32 16.05
C ILE A 126 -24.87 -11.66 14.56
N TYR A 127 -25.16 -10.68 13.71
CA TYR A 127 -24.92 -10.75 12.26
C TYR A 127 -23.74 -9.85 11.90
N VAL A 128 -22.78 -10.39 11.15
CA VAL A 128 -21.71 -9.61 10.53
C VAL A 128 -21.73 -9.79 9.02
N GLN A 129 -21.56 -8.69 8.30
CA GLN A 129 -21.50 -8.64 6.85
C GLN A 129 -20.38 -7.70 6.45
N ASP A 130 -19.31 -8.23 5.86
CA ASP A 130 -18.34 -7.42 5.15
C ASP A 130 -19.02 -6.71 3.95
N LEU A 131 -18.71 -5.44 3.74
CA LEU A 131 -19.37 -4.59 2.76
C LEU A 131 -18.38 -3.91 1.81
N ALA A 132 -18.65 -4.01 0.52
CA ALA A 132 -17.98 -3.27 -0.55
C ALA A 132 -18.91 -2.28 -1.24
N ILE A 133 -20.14 -2.73 -1.55
CA ILE A 133 -21.14 -1.98 -2.34
C ILE A 133 -20.50 -1.28 -3.57
N ALA A 134 -19.67 -2.05 -4.29
CA ALA A 134 -18.83 -1.57 -5.37
C ALA A 134 -18.74 -2.59 -6.52
N PRO A 135 -18.28 -2.20 -7.72
CA PRO A 135 -17.99 -3.14 -8.79
C PRO A 135 -16.93 -4.16 -8.37
N TYR A 136 -17.11 -5.40 -8.79
CA TYR A 136 -16.18 -6.48 -8.44
C TYR A 136 -14.73 -6.17 -8.78
N GLY A 137 -14.48 -5.58 -9.97
CA GLY A 137 -13.13 -5.20 -10.37
C GLY A 137 -12.46 -4.22 -9.40
N ALA A 138 -13.21 -3.27 -8.83
CA ALA A 138 -12.68 -2.31 -7.86
C ALA A 138 -12.29 -3.00 -6.54
N ILE A 139 -13.13 -3.93 -6.07
CA ILE A 139 -12.87 -4.76 -4.89
C ILE A 139 -11.57 -5.54 -5.07
N ARG A 140 -11.42 -6.19 -6.23
CA ARG A 140 -10.26 -7.03 -6.54
C ARG A 140 -8.98 -6.26 -6.84
N LEU A 141 -9.09 -4.97 -7.15
CA LEU A 141 -7.94 -4.09 -7.15
C LEU A 141 -7.48 -3.85 -5.71
N ASN A 142 -8.35 -3.40 -4.81
CA ASN A 142 -7.95 -3.15 -3.43
C ASN A 142 -9.15 -3.01 -2.47
N GLU A 143 -9.32 -3.97 -1.56
CA GLU A 143 -10.40 -3.97 -0.57
C GLU A 143 -10.26 -2.84 0.47
N TYR A 144 -9.03 -2.50 0.84
CA TYR A 144 -8.75 -1.40 1.76
C TYR A 144 -9.21 -0.08 1.15
N TYR A 145 -8.85 0.16 -0.11
CA TYR A 145 -9.20 1.38 -0.81
C TYR A 145 -10.72 1.53 -0.99
N VAL A 146 -11.44 0.45 -1.31
CA VAL A 146 -12.91 0.50 -1.40
C VAL A 146 -13.54 0.90 -0.06
N SER A 147 -13.03 0.34 1.04
CA SER A 147 -13.53 0.62 2.40
C SER A 147 -13.34 2.09 2.81
N GLN A 148 -12.26 2.74 2.38
CA GLN A 148 -11.95 4.14 2.71
C GLN A 148 -12.98 5.17 2.18
N TYR A 149 -13.95 4.74 1.36
CA TYR A 149 -14.97 5.59 0.75
C TYR A 149 -16.40 5.14 1.06
N ILE A 150 -16.59 4.16 1.94
CA ILE A 150 -17.92 3.77 2.40
C ILE A 150 -18.28 4.62 3.62
N ASP A 151 -19.31 5.45 3.49
CA ASP A 151 -19.87 6.22 4.60
C ASP A 151 -20.85 5.37 5.39
N HIS A 152 -20.47 4.97 6.60
CA HIS A 152 -21.32 4.26 7.53
C HIS A 152 -22.03 5.28 8.42
N GLU A 153 -23.36 5.24 8.42
CA GLU A 153 -24.20 6.09 9.27
C GLU A 153 -25.12 5.18 10.12
N PRO A 154 -24.82 5.03 11.42
CA PRO A 154 -25.69 4.34 12.35
C PRO A 154 -26.95 5.16 12.63
N LEU A 155 -28.13 4.61 12.37
CA LEU A 155 -29.42 5.21 12.67
C LEU A 155 -30.12 4.45 13.80
N CYS A 156 -31.01 5.12 14.53
CA CYS A 156 -31.79 4.50 15.60
C CYS A 156 -33.27 4.49 15.26
N HIS A 157 -33.80 3.31 14.96
CA HIS A 157 -35.21 3.10 14.70
C HIS A 157 -35.99 2.89 16.01
N PRO A 158 -37.09 3.61 16.28
CA PRO A 158 -37.80 3.53 17.57
C PRO A 158 -38.28 2.14 17.98
N GLY A 159 -38.61 1.28 17.01
CA GLY A 159 -39.10 -0.08 17.29
C GLY A 159 -38.08 -1.20 17.09
N LYS A 160 -36.97 -0.93 16.39
CA LYS A 160 -36.00 -1.98 15.97
C LYS A 160 -34.59 -1.73 16.47
N GLY A 161 -34.35 -0.62 17.19
CA GLY A 161 -33.04 -0.28 17.73
C GLY A 161 -32.09 0.21 16.65
N PHE A 162 -30.81 -0.14 16.75
CA PHE A 162 -29.79 0.31 15.81
C PHE A 162 -29.92 -0.36 14.43
N VAL A 163 -29.75 0.44 13.37
CA VAL A 163 -29.52 -0.02 12.00
C VAL A 163 -28.30 0.71 11.45
N VAL A 164 -27.57 0.08 10.54
CA VAL A 164 -26.41 0.74 9.92
C VAL A 164 -26.69 0.90 8.43
N ALA A 165 -26.74 2.16 7.99
CA ALA A 165 -26.76 2.52 6.60
C ALA A 165 -25.32 2.75 6.10
N SER A 166 -25.05 2.42 4.84
CA SER A 166 -23.71 2.46 4.24
C SER A 166 -23.81 2.96 2.80
N ARG A 167 -23.14 4.08 2.50
CA ARG A 167 -23.14 4.71 1.17
C ARG A 167 -21.76 4.65 0.55
N GLN A 168 -21.63 4.13 -0.67
CA GLN A 168 -20.38 4.21 -1.41
C GLN A 168 -20.24 5.61 -2.01
N ASN A 169 -19.22 6.36 -1.57
CA ASN A 169 -19.01 7.73 -2.02
C ASN A 169 -18.21 7.82 -3.33
N GLN A 170 -17.54 6.75 -3.75
CA GLN A 170 -17.01 6.65 -5.11
C GLN A 170 -18.11 6.30 -6.09
N ALA A 171 -18.28 7.12 -7.12
CA ALA A 171 -19.33 6.91 -8.10
C ALA A 171 -19.13 5.59 -8.88
N VAL A 172 -20.20 4.81 -8.99
CA VAL A 172 -20.28 3.55 -9.74
C VAL A 172 -21.15 3.77 -10.98
N GLY A 173 -20.51 4.08 -12.09
CA GLY A 173 -21.22 4.47 -13.32
C GLY A 173 -22.09 5.72 -13.12
N GLY A 174 -21.61 6.67 -12.32
CA GLY A 174 -22.34 7.92 -11.98
C GLY A 174 -23.36 7.79 -10.84
N ARG A 175 -23.52 6.59 -10.26
CA ARG A 175 -24.43 6.31 -9.14
C ARG A 175 -23.68 6.15 -7.83
N TYR A 176 -24.37 6.25 -6.70
CA TYR A 176 -23.82 6.06 -5.36
C TYR A 176 -24.55 4.92 -4.65
N PRO A 177 -24.09 3.66 -4.79
CA PRO A 177 -24.73 2.50 -4.16
C PRO A 177 -24.90 2.69 -2.65
N TRP A 178 -26.01 2.19 -2.12
CA TRP A 178 -26.37 2.34 -0.72
C TRP A 178 -26.96 1.07 -0.16
N SER A 179 -26.61 0.74 1.09
CA SER A 179 -27.08 -0.45 1.79
C SER A 179 -27.55 -0.10 3.19
N LEU A 180 -28.54 -0.83 3.71
CA LEU A 180 -28.98 -0.73 5.11
C LEU A 180 -29.14 -2.13 5.69
N ILE A 181 -28.57 -2.36 6.88
CA ILE A 181 -28.66 -3.64 7.60
C ILE A 181 -29.21 -3.42 9.00
N GLY A 182 -30.13 -4.30 9.42
CA GLY A 182 -30.79 -4.21 10.72
C GLY A 182 -31.31 -5.55 11.25
N SER A 183 -31.92 -5.51 12.43
CA SER A 183 -32.53 -6.67 13.09
C SER A 183 -34.04 -6.73 12.87
N LEU A 184 -34.59 -7.93 12.66
CA LEU A 184 -36.04 -8.14 12.69
C LEU A 184 -36.64 -8.00 14.10
N ARG A 185 -35.80 -8.09 15.13
CA ARG A 185 -36.17 -7.94 16.54
C ARG A 185 -35.85 -6.53 17.01
N HIS A 186 -34.85 -6.38 17.88
CA HIS A 186 -34.38 -5.11 18.38
C HIS A 186 -32.86 -5.19 18.55
N ALA A 187 -32.14 -4.44 17.72
CA ALA A 187 -30.69 -4.35 17.76
C ALA A 187 -30.22 -3.42 18.89
N GLN A 188 -29.46 -3.97 19.84
CA GLN A 188 -28.97 -3.22 20.99
C GLN A 188 -27.61 -2.55 20.74
N SER A 189 -26.81 -3.05 19.79
CA SER A 189 -25.47 -2.54 19.49
C SER A 189 -25.05 -2.84 18.05
N TYR A 190 -23.98 -2.21 17.59
CA TYR A 190 -23.44 -2.33 16.24
C TYR A 190 -21.90 -2.17 16.17
N SER A 191 -21.32 -2.52 15.02
CA SER A 191 -19.96 -2.18 14.59
C SER A 191 -19.94 -1.86 13.10
N THR A 192 -18.93 -1.14 12.61
CA THR A 192 -18.84 -0.72 11.19
C THR A 192 -17.54 -1.12 10.51
N ASP A 193 -16.53 -1.60 11.25
CA ASP A 193 -15.29 -2.11 10.68
C ASP A 193 -14.86 -3.43 11.33
N ALA A 194 -14.24 -4.32 10.55
CA ALA A 194 -13.80 -5.62 11.00
C ALA A 194 -12.76 -5.55 12.13
N LEU A 195 -12.01 -4.44 12.26
CA LEU A 195 -11.08 -4.21 13.37
C LEU A 195 -11.80 -4.17 14.73
N GLN A 196 -13.04 -3.68 14.78
CA GLN A 196 -13.85 -3.68 16.00
C GLN A 196 -14.30 -5.09 16.40
N PHE A 197 -14.53 -5.95 15.41
CA PHE A 197 -15.00 -7.32 15.63
C PHE A 197 -13.85 -8.28 15.97
N HIS A 198 -12.83 -8.30 15.11
CA HIS A 198 -11.71 -9.25 15.18
C HIS A 198 -10.55 -8.77 16.05
N ARG A 199 -10.36 -7.45 16.17
CA ARG A 199 -9.11 -6.83 16.64
C ARG A 199 -7.89 -7.50 15.97
N LEU A 200 -6.74 -7.52 16.66
CA LEU A 200 -5.55 -8.23 16.18
C LEU A 200 -5.50 -9.69 16.66
N ASP A 201 -6.55 -10.18 17.31
CA ASP A 201 -6.64 -11.51 17.93
C ASP A 201 -6.77 -12.60 16.88
N THR A 202 -7.59 -12.38 15.84
CA THR A 202 -7.74 -13.36 14.73
C THR A 202 -6.41 -13.60 13.99
N ARG A 203 -5.56 -12.58 13.85
CA ARG A 203 -4.20 -12.72 13.30
C ARG A 203 -3.31 -13.65 14.14
N ARG A 204 -3.63 -13.82 15.43
CA ARG A 204 -2.97 -14.71 16.38
C ARG A 204 -3.66 -16.08 16.50
N ASP A 205 -4.59 -16.39 15.60
CA ASP A 205 -5.48 -17.57 15.65
C ASP A 205 -6.31 -17.65 16.94
N LEU A 206 -6.59 -16.50 17.57
CA LEU A 206 -7.50 -16.39 18.71
C LEU A 206 -8.92 -16.04 18.23
N PRO A 207 -9.97 -16.43 18.98
CA PRO A 207 -11.34 -16.02 18.68
C PRO A 207 -11.51 -14.51 18.67
N ALA A 208 -12.41 -14.02 17.82
CA ALA A 208 -12.77 -12.59 17.75
C ALA A 208 -13.33 -12.10 19.10
N PRO A 209 -12.72 -11.06 19.74
CA PRO A 209 -13.12 -10.62 21.08
C PRO A 209 -14.57 -10.14 21.16
N ALA A 210 -15.11 -9.56 20.08
CA ALA A 210 -16.49 -9.10 20.02
C ALA A 210 -17.52 -10.24 20.20
N LEU A 211 -17.14 -11.50 19.93
CA LEU A 211 -17.99 -12.66 20.23
C LEU A 211 -18.18 -12.87 21.72
N ILE A 212 -17.22 -12.47 22.55
CA ILE A 212 -17.29 -12.60 24.01
C ILE A 212 -17.78 -11.30 24.64
N GLU A 213 -17.24 -10.16 24.20
CA GLU A 213 -17.50 -8.84 24.79
C GLU A 213 -18.79 -8.19 24.28
N GLY A 214 -19.28 -8.59 23.09
CA GLY A 214 -20.34 -7.87 22.38
C GLY A 214 -19.78 -6.80 21.43
N LEU A 215 -20.65 -6.24 20.59
CA LEU A 215 -20.30 -5.16 19.67
C LEU A 215 -20.20 -3.81 20.43
N PRO A 216 -19.26 -2.92 20.04
CA PRO A 216 -18.95 -1.71 20.81
C PRO A 216 -20.00 -0.60 20.73
N GLY A 217 -20.87 -0.58 19.72
CA GLY A 217 -21.87 0.49 19.53
C GLY A 217 -21.24 1.83 19.16
N ILE A 218 -20.11 1.80 18.44
CA ILE A 218 -19.31 2.98 18.07
C ILE A 218 -19.04 2.94 16.56
N LEU A 219 -19.18 4.07 15.88
CA LEU A 219 -18.75 4.25 14.49
C LEU A 219 -17.22 4.22 14.38
N LEU A 220 -16.71 3.42 13.44
CA LEU A 220 -15.32 3.44 13.01
C LEU A 220 -15.27 3.41 11.47
N GLN A 221 -14.67 4.44 10.89
CA GLN A 221 -14.32 4.52 9.48
C GLN A 221 -12.86 4.10 9.30
N HIS A 222 -12.63 2.93 8.71
CA HIS A 222 -11.29 2.39 8.51
C HIS A 222 -11.16 1.63 7.18
N GLU A 223 -10.52 0.46 7.16
CA GLU A 223 -10.02 -0.19 5.93
C GLU A 223 -10.63 -1.59 5.73
N HIS A 224 -11.57 -2.01 6.56
CA HIS A 224 -12.27 -3.29 6.46
C HIS A 224 -13.76 -3.10 6.73
N ALA A 225 -14.45 -2.39 5.84
CA ALA A 225 -15.87 -2.09 5.98
C ALA A 225 -16.67 -3.37 6.28
N MET A 226 -17.26 -3.42 7.47
CA MET A 226 -17.99 -4.58 7.97
C MET A 226 -19.04 -4.14 8.97
N VAL A 227 -20.30 -4.34 8.59
CA VAL A 227 -21.43 -4.04 9.47
C VAL A 227 -21.68 -5.23 10.38
N GLY A 228 -21.65 -4.97 11.69
CA GLY A 228 -22.11 -5.88 12.72
C GLY A 228 -23.40 -5.36 13.36
N ILE A 229 -24.40 -6.23 13.53
CA ILE A 229 -25.63 -5.95 14.29
C ILE A 229 -25.79 -6.98 15.39
N GLN A 230 -25.98 -6.52 16.62
CA GLN A 230 -26.20 -7.38 17.79
C GLN A 230 -27.62 -7.20 18.33
N ASP A 231 -28.34 -8.31 18.45
CA ASP A 231 -29.67 -8.36 19.06
C ASP A 231 -29.62 -8.15 20.57
N GLN A 232 -30.74 -7.70 21.13
CA GLN A 232 -30.96 -7.75 22.57
C GLN A 232 -31.02 -9.19 23.09
N VAL A 233 -30.46 -9.40 24.28
CA VAL A 233 -30.53 -10.67 25.01
C VAL A 233 -31.98 -11.02 25.32
N THR A 234 -32.34 -12.29 25.20
CA THR A 234 -33.68 -12.80 25.49
C THR A 234 -33.63 -14.22 26.03
N CYS A 235 -34.66 -14.61 26.78
CA CYS A 235 -34.79 -15.93 27.39
C CYS A 235 -35.78 -16.79 26.60
N LEU A 236 -35.43 -18.06 26.35
CA LEU A 236 -36.28 -19.06 25.74
C LEU A 236 -36.57 -20.17 26.75
N ALA A 237 -37.83 -20.36 27.13
CA ALA A 237 -38.21 -21.40 28.08
C ALA A 237 -38.09 -22.81 27.47
N PRO A 238 -37.98 -23.89 28.29
CA PRO A 238 -37.97 -25.26 27.79
C PRO A 238 -39.18 -25.58 26.90
N GLY A 239 -38.92 -26.12 25.71
CA GLY A 239 -39.93 -26.44 24.70
C GLY A 239 -40.49 -25.23 23.93
N GLU A 240 -40.05 -24.02 24.25
CA GLU A 240 -40.45 -22.80 23.52
C GLU A 240 -39.63 -22.66 22.23
N GLY A 241 -40.26 -22.10 21.21
CA GLY A 241 -39.60 -21.72 19.97
C GLY A 241 -39.91 -20.28 19.59
N VAL A 242 -38.97 -19.63 18.91
CA VAL A 242 -39.06 -18.22 18.52
C VAL A 242 -38.46 -17.99 17.14
N SER A 243 -39.05 -17.05 16.41
CA SER A 243 -38.50 -16.53 15.16
C SER A 243 -37.76 -15.22 15.42
N ALA A 244 -36.52 -15.16 14.96
CA ALA A 244 -35.62 -14.02 15.02
C ALA A 244 -35.00 -13.79 13.64
N GLY A 245 -34.09 -12.83 13.52
CA GLY A 245 -33.30 -12.68 12.31
C GLY A 245 -32.84 -11.27 12.02
N PHE A 246 -32.23 -11.12 10.86
CA PHE A 246 -31.66 -9.87 10.36
C PHE A 246 -32.11 -9.64 8.92
N TYR A 247 -32.15 -8.39 8.50
CA TYR A 247 -32.46 -8.03 7.14
C TYR A 247 -31.40 -7.09 6.58
N GLY A 248 -31.32 -7.05 5.26
CA GLY A 248 -30.58 -6.02 4.55
C GLY A 248 -31.33 -5.55 3.31
N TRP A 249 -30.97 -4.34 2.88
CA TRP A 249 -31.53 -3.65 1.73
C TRP A 249 -30.41 -3.05 0.90
N ILE A 250 -30.53 -3.06 -0.42
CA ILE A 250 -29.58 -2.38 -1.31
C ILE A 250 -30.28 -1.55 -2.39
N GLU A 251 -29.88 -0.29 -2.50
CA GLU A 251 -30.27 0.62 -3.57
C GLU A 251 -29.09 0.86 -4.52
N GLY A 252 -29.38 0.87 -5.82
CA GLY A 252 -28.35 1.07 -6.84
C GLY A 252 -27.84 2.51 -6.92
N ASP A 253 -28.55 3.47 -6.32
CA ASP A 253 -28.19 4.89 -6.29
C ASP A 253 -28.87 5.62 -5.12
N HIS A 254 -28.09 6.34 -4.33
CA HIS A 254 -28.53 7.22 -3.25
C HIS A 254 -27.69 8.51 -3.28
N PRO A 255 -28.09 9.52 -4.08
CA PRO A 255 -27.24 10.68 -4.37
C PRO A 255 -26.97 11.55 -3.15
N GLU A 256 -27.92 11.66 -2.21
CA GLU A 256 -27.77 12.45 -1.00
C GLU A 256 -26.98 11.70 0.08
N ALA A 257 -26.47 12.44 1.07
CA ALA A 257 -25.92 11.86 2.29
C ALA A 257 -27.03 11.12 3.08
N THR A 258 -26.66 10.05 3.77
CA THR A 258 -27.60 9.32 4.63
C THR A 258 -28.16 10.22 5.72
N SER A 259 -29.45 10.06 6.05
CA SER A 259 -30.14 10.85 7.05
C SER A 259 -31.20 10.04 7.81
N PRO A 260 -31.78 10.58 8.91
CA PRO A 260 -32.91 9.94 9.58
C PRO A 260 -34.15 9.72 8.70
N ALA A 261 -34.28 10.40 7.55
CA ALA A 261 -35.37 10.16 6.61
C ALA A 261 -35.31 8.76 5.98
N ASP A 262 -34.13 8.14 5.95
CA ASP A 262 -33.90 6.82 5.35
C ASP A 262 -34.41 5.68 6.24
N LEU A 263 -34.79 5.98 7.49
CA LEU A 263 -35.49 5.03 8.37
C LEU A 263 -36.79 4.50 7.76
N ARG A 264 -37.38 5.18 6.77
CA ARG A 264 -38.54 4.66 6.00
C ARG A 264 -38.28 3.28 5.38
N VAL A 265 -37.03 2.98 5.03
CA VAL A 265 -36.62 1.69 4.43
C VAL A 265 -36.70 0.56 5.46
N VAL A 266 -36.50 0.88 6.75
CA VAL A 266 -36.60 -0.10 7.85
C VAL A 266 -38.00 -0.67 7.94
N ASP A 267 -39.03 0.19 7.92
CA ASP A 267 -40.42 -0.24 8.02
C ASP A 267 -40.84 -1.13 6.84
N GLU A 268 -40.38 -0.80 5.63
CA GLU A 268 -40.63 -1.61 4.43
C GLU A 268 -39.93 -2.98 4.53
N ALA A 269 -38.64 -3.00 4.88
CA ALA A 269 -37.88 -4.24 5.00
C ALA A 269 -38.44 -5.17 6.09
N VAL A 270 -38.82 -4.62 7.25
CA VAL A 270 -39.46 -5.39 8.33
C VAL A 270 -40.80 -5.96 7.86
N GLY A 271 -41.64 -5.14 7.21
CA GLY A 271 -42.94 -5.56 6.71
C GLY A 271 -42.88 -6.71 5.69
N LEU A 272 -41.80 -6.77 4.89
CA LEU A 272 -41.57 -7.87 3.93
C LEU A 272 -41.29 -9.22 4.62
N PHE A 273 -40.59 -9.20 5.75
CA PHE A 273 -39.98 -10.42 6.31
C PHE A 273 -40.56 -10.89 7.65
N GLU A 274 -41.23 -10.03 8.40
CA GLU A 274 -41.89 -10.37 9.67
C GLU A 274 -42.89 -11.53 9.54
N MET A 275 -43.55 -11.64 8.38
CA MET A 275 -44.61 -12.61 8.11
C MET A 275 -44.12 -13.93 7.49
N LEU A 276 -42.80 -14.13 7.37
CA LEU A 276 -42.25 -15.35 6.78
C LEU A 276 -42.57 -16.59 7.63
N SER A 277 -43.16 -17.60 7.00
CA SER A 277 -43.48 -18.86 7.66
C SER A 277 -42.22 -19.70 7.94
N PRO A 278 -42.14 -20.41 9.09
CA PRO A 278 -41.05 -21.34 9.37
C PRO A 278 -40.95 -22.45 8.31
N VAL A 279 -39.73 -22.90 8.02
CA VAL A 279 -39.49 -24.00 7.08
C VAL A 279 -39.53 -25.34 7.82
N PRO A 280 -40.17 -26.38 7.25
CA PRO A 280 -40.14 -27.71 7.84
C PRO A 280 -38.71 -28.26 7.90
N SER A 281 -38.45 -29.17 8.83
CA SER A 281 -37.13 -29.80 8.96
C SER A 281 -36.75 -30.54 7.69
N LEU A 282 -35.52 -30.32 7.22
CA LEU A 282 -35.04 -30.83 5.94
C LEU A 282 -34.12 -32.04 6.17
N SER A 283 -34.26 -33.06 5.32
CA SER A 283 -33.29 -34.16 5.27
C SER A 283 -32.04 -33.71 4.52
N MET A 284 -31.10 -33.05 5.20
CA MET A 284 -29.88 -32.53 4.61
C MET A 284 -28.70 -33.51 4.70
N ALA A 285 -27.67 -33.26 3.89
CA ALA A 285 -26.42 -34.01 3.92
C ALA A 285 -25.73 -33.94 5.30
N GLY A 286 -24.66 -34.74 5.47
CA GLY A 286 -23.81 -34.66 6.66
C GLY A 286 -23.15 -33.29 6.83
N LEU A 287 -22.49 -33.09 7.98
CA LEU A 287 -21.68 -31.88 8.21
C LEU A 287 -20.61 -31.76 7.11
N PRO A 288 -20.34 -30.55 6.58
CA PRO A 288 -19.30 -30.38 5.59
C PRO A 288 -17.93 -30.73 6.19
N PRO A 289 -17.06 -31.40 5.44
CA PRO A 289 -15.70 -31.68 5.89
C PRO A 289 -14.90 -30.39 6.00
N ARG A 290 -14.15 -30.26 7.10
CA ARG A 290 -13.29 -29.10 7.38
C ARG A 290 -11.91 -29.34 6.80
N SER A 291 -11.34 -28.33 6.15
CA SER A 291 -9.98 -28.45 5.58
C SER A 291 -8.91 -28.41 6.67
N LEU A 292 -7.67 -28.76 6.31
CA LEU A 292 -6.49 -28.60 7.16
C LEU A 292 -6.28 -27.16 7.64
N PHE A 293 -6.73 -26.13 6.91
CA PHE A 293 -6.61 -24.74 7.36
C PHE A 293 -7.49 -24.42 8.57
N GLU A 294 -8.55 -25.20 8.79
CA GLU A 294 -9.47 -25.05 9.92
C GLU A 294 -9.15 -25.98 11.08
N VAL A 295 -8.71 -27.21 10.80
CA VAL A 295 -8.52 -28.24 11.84
C VAL A 295 -7.08 -28.42 12.30
N ALA A 296 -6.09 -28.07 11.47
CA ALA A 296 -4.70 -28.24 11.86
C ALA A 296 -4.31 -27.14 12.86
N PRO A 297 -3.82 -27.48 14.06
CA PRO A 297 -3.32 -26.48 14.98
C PRO A 297 -2.10 -25.76 14.38
N THR A 298 -1.87 -24.52 14.80
CA THR A 298 -0.60 -23.86 14.52
C THR A 298 0.52 -24.46 15.38
N LEU A 299 1.73 -24.52 14.83
CA LEU A 299 2.91 -24.83 15.61
C LEU A 299 3.12 -23.73 16.66
N ALA A 300 3.03 -24.10 17.94
CA ALA A 300 3.16 -23.15 19.04
C ALA A 300 4.62 -22.68 19.22
N SER A 301 4.93 -21.53 18.63
CA SER A 301 6.24 -20.88 18.75
C SER A 301 6.42 -20.20 20.11
N ARG A 302 7.56 -20.47 20.75
CA ARG A 302 8.05 -19.85 21.99
C ARG A 302 9.00 -18.70 21.67
N SER A 303 9.13 -17.73 22.59
CA SER A 303 10.16 -16.69 22.48
C SER A 303 11.57 -17.29 22.51
N LEU A 304 12.50 -16.66 21.80
CA LEU A 304 13.90 -17.06 21.79
C LEU A 304 14.60 -16.56 23.06
N ASP A 305 15.42 -17.41 23.67
CA ASP A 305 16.34 -16.97 24.73
C ASP A 305 17.55 -16.23 24.14
N GLN A 306 18.27 -15.50 25.00
CA GLN A 306 19.44 -14.71 24.62
C GLN A 306 20.52 -15.52 23.91
N GLY A 307 20.84 -16.72 24.39
CA GLY A 307 21.89 -17.55 23.82
C GLY A 307 21.53 -18.04 22.41
N THR A 308 20.27 -18.43 22.21
CA THR A 308 19.73 -18.81 20.91
C THR A 308 19.74 -17.63 19.93
N MET A 309 19.34 -16.43 20.39
CA MET A 309 19.43 -15.22 19.57
C MET A 309 20.87 -14.91 19.15
N ASP A 310 21.82 -14.99 20.08
CA ASP A 310 23.24 -14.72 19.80
C ASP A 310 23.83 -15.74 18.81
N GLN A 311 23.41 -17.00 18.88
CA GLN A 311 23.80 -18.03 17.91
C GLN A 311 23.23 -17.77 16.51
N LEU A 312 21.97 -17.33 16.43
CA LEU A 312 21.26 -17.15 15.16
C LEU A 312 21.59 -15.85 14.45
N PHE A 313 21.87 -14.79 15.20
CA PHE A 313 21.94 -13.41 14.71
C PHE A 313 23.21 -12.66 15.13
N GLY A 314 24.10 -13.30 15.89
CA GLY A 314 25.25 -12.65 16.49
C GLY A 314 24.90 -11.86 17.76
N THR A 315 25.93 -11.42 18.46
CA THR A 315 25.79 -10.64 19.71
C THR A 315 25.60 -9.14 19.48
N GLU A 316 25.96 -8.65 18.29
CA GLU A 316 25.77 -7.26 17.91
C GLU A 316 24.31 -7.00 17.52
N ARG A 317 23.67 -6.07 18.23
CA ARG A 317 22.30 -5.64 17.96
C ARG A 317 22.29 -4.14 17.85
N ARG A 318 22.15 -3.65 16.63
CA ARG A 318 22.06 -2.22 16.33
C ARG A 318 20.60 -1.79 16.35
N GLU A 319 20.36 -0.55 16.77
CA GLU A 319 19.02 0.05 16.81
C GLU A 319 17.95 -0.87 17.41
N ALA A 320 18.29 -1.49 18.54
CA ALA A 320 17.38 -2.39 19.25
C ALA A 320 16.18 -1.63 19.81
N GLU A 321 14.98 -2.08 19.43
CA GLU A 321 13.71 -1.53 19.91
C GLU A 321 13.15 -2.39 21.05
N TYR A 322 12.69 -1.74 22.11
CA TYR A 322 12.14 -2.39 23.30
C TYR A 322 10.69 -1.95 23.52
N GLY A 323 9.86 -2.89 23.93
CA GLY A 323 8.52 -2.67 24.49
C GLY A 323 8.51 -3.02 25.97
N ASP A 324 7.32 -3.04 26.57
CA ASP A 324 7.15 -3.27 28.00
C ASP A 324 7.64 -4.66 28.42
N GLU A 325 7.49 -5.67 27.54
CA GLU A 325 7.86 -7.06 27.80
C GLU A 325 9.29 -7.42 27.33
N GLY A 326 10.04 -6.46 26.78
CA GLY A 326 11.43 -6.64 26.36
C GLY A 326 11.71 -6.32 24.90
N LEU A 327 12.70 -6.99 24.32
CA LEU A 327 13.19 -6.74 22.96
C LEU A 327 12.09 -7.04 21.92
N LEU A 328 11.89 -6.14 20.98
CA LEU A 328 10.89 -6.23 19.91
C LEU A 328 11.52 -6.44 18.53
N SER A 329 12.56 -5.69 18.21
CA SER A 329 13.31 -5.84 16.96
C SER A 329 14.71 -5.26 17.08
N PHE A 330 15.59 -5.60 16.14
CA PHE A 330 16.93 -5.04 16.03
C PHE A 330 17.49 -5.25 14.62
N PHE A 331 18.57 -4.55 14.31
CA PHE A 331 19.35 -4.74 13.10
C PHE A 331 20.66 -5.49 13.40
N THR A 332 21.11 -6.29 12.44
CA THR A 332 22.34 -7.07 12.54
C THR A 332 22.94 -7.33 11.15
N GLY A 333 24.17 -7.87 11.10
CA GLY A 333 24.87 -8.16 9.87
C GLY A 333 25.07 -6.90 9.01
N ALA A 334 25.07 -7.05 7.69
CA ALA A 334 25.25 -5.93 6.77
C ALA A 334 23.96 -5.14 6.48
N ARG A 335 22.80 -5.84 6.46
CA ARG A 335 21.50 -5.27 6.05
C ARG A 335 20.34 -6.18 6.46
N THR A 336 20.35 -6.63 7.71
CA THR A 336 19.33 -7.56 8.23
C THR A 336 18.54 -6.93 9.37
N HIS A 337 17.22 -6.97 9.26
CA HIS A 337 16.29 -6.54 10.30
C HIS A 337 15.57 -7.76 10.88
N VAL A 338 15.65 -7.93 12.20
CA VAL A 338 15.04 -9.05 12.93
C VAL A 338 13.87 -8.52 13.76
N VAL A 339 12.72 -9.14 13.60
CA VAL A 339 11.47 -8.87 14.30
C VAL A 339 11.13 -10.06 15.17
N LEU A 340 10.83 -9.82 16.45
CA LEU A 340 10.40 -10.86 17.37
C LEU A 340 8.88 -10.93 17.43
N LYS A 341 8.36 -12.11 17.80
CA LYS A 341 6.92 -12.40 17.93
C LYS A 341 6.12 -11.28 18.61
N ALA A 342 6.61 -10.77 19.73
CA ALA A 342 5.93 -9.74 20.52
C ALA A 342 5.67 -8.45 19.72
N LYS A 343 6.56 -8.07 18.79
CA LYS A 343 6.36 -6.87 17.97
C LYS A 343 5.24 -7.08 16.95
N GLU A 344 5.21 -8.22 16.28
CA GLU A 344 4.16 -8.56 15.32
C GLU A 344 2.77 -8.62 15.96
N GLU A 345 2.69 -9.03 17.23
CA GLU A 345 1.45 -9.05 17.98
C GLU A 345 0.97 -7.65 18.38
N ALA A 346 1.86 -6.65 18.40
CA ALA A 346 1.61 -5.29 18.87
C ALA A 346 1.39 -4.24 17.76
N VAL A 347 1.81 -4.52 16.51
CA VAL A 347 1.65 -3.57 15.39
C VAL A 347 0.28 -3.70 14.72
N LEU A 348 -0.31 -2.62 14.24
CA LEU A 348 -1.56 -2.69 13.45
C LEU A 348 -1.33 -3.44 12.13
N ARG A 349 -0.34 -2.99 11.34
CA ARG A 349 -0.01 -3.55 10.03
C ARG A 349 1.07 -4.64 10.15
N PRO A 350 0.83 -5.88 9.66
CA PRO A 350 1.71 -7.03 9.88
C PRO A 350 3.02 -6.87 9.12
N HIS A 351 4.12 -7.35 9.69
CA HIS A 351 5.43 -7.30 9.06
C HIS A 351 5.42 -8.11 7.76
N GLY A 352 5.89 -7.47 6.69
CA GLY A 352 5.96 -8.06 5.36
C GLY A 352 7.14 -7.54 4.56
N HIS A 353 7.50 -8.28 3.51
CA HIS A 353 8.61 -7.93 2.62
C HIS A 353 8.32 -8.38 1.20
N ILE A 354 8.76 -7.58 0.23
CA ILE A 354 8.66 -7.90 -1.20
C ILE A 354 10.03 -8.37 -1.67
N LEU A 355 10.11 -9.57 -2.21
CA LEU A 355 11.30 -10.15 -2.83
C LEU A 355 11.21 -9.98 -4.35
N ARG A 356 12.29 -9.49 -4.98
CA ARG A 356 12.43 -9.34 -6.43
C ARG A 356 13.71 -10.04 -6.88
N THR A 357 13.64 -10.83 -7.96
CA THR A 357 14.84 -11.44 -8.56
C THR A 357 15.54 -10.48 -9.52
N GLY A 358 16.80 -10.77 -9.83
CA GLY A 358 17.62 -10.02 -10.77
C GLY A 358 18.33 -8.81 -10.17
N GLY A 359 19.49 -8.47 -10.72
CA GLY A 359 20.43 -7.50 -10.18
C GLY A 359 20.68 -6.29 -11.08
N LEU A 360 19.75 -5.95 -11.97
CA LEU A 360 19.84 -4.77 -12.83
C LEU A 360 18.99 -3.61 -12.26
N PHE A 361 19.42 -2.39 -12.55
CA PHE A 361 18.67 -1.15 -12.26
C PHE A 361 17.75 -0.76 -13.42
N GLN A 362 17.23 -1.73 -14.17
CA GLN A 362 16.35 -1.51 -15.32
C GLN A 362 15.25 -2.56 -15.36
N THR A 363 14.20 -2.29 -16.13
CA THR A 363 13.03 -3.17 -16.25
C THR A 363 13.36 -4.43 -17.04
N GLU A 364 12.87 -5.57 -16.56
CA GLU A 364 13.05 -6.88 -17.17
C GLU A 364 11.76 -7.69 -17.00
N GLU A 365 11.20 -8.22 -18.09
CA GLU A 365 9.94 -8.99 -18.03
C GLU A 365 10.14 -10.42 -17.50
N THR A 366 11.39 -10.89 -17.40
CA THR A 366 11.77 -12.20 -16.85
C THR A 366 11.76 -12.25 -15.32
N VAL A 367 11.73 -11.09 -14.66
CA VAL A 367 11.82 -10.95 -13.20
C VAL A 367 10.65 -11.62 -12.49
N LEU A 368 10.96 -12.29 -11.38
CA LEU A 368 9.99 -12.81 -10.44
C LEU A 368 9.86 -11.84 -9.27
N THR A 369 8.62 -11.54 -8.88
CA THR A 369 8.31 -10.76 -7.68
C THR A 369 7.43 -11.58 -6.76
N SER A 370 7.71 -11.58 -5.45
CA SER A 370 6.94 -12.28 -4.43
C SER A 370 6.77 -11.43 -3.18
N THR A 371 5.63 -11.53 -2.52
CA THR A 371 5.39 -10.89 -1.22
C THR A 371 5.40 -11.95 -0.13
N THR A 372 6.04 -11.67 1.00
CA THR A 372 6.15 -12.57 2.16
C THR A 372 5.65 -11.87 3.41
N TRP A 373 5.15 -12.63 4.37
CA TRP A 373 4.61 -12.09 5.62
C TRP A 373 5.07 -12.90 6.82
N MET A 374 5.25 -12.21 7.95
CA MET A 374 5.73 -12.81 9.19
C MET A 374 4.87 -13.99 9.65
N ASN A 375 3.54 -13.97 9.45
CA ASN A 375 2.63 -15.02 9.91
C ASN A 375 2.66 -16.36 9.12
N GLY A 376 3.79 -16.71 8.52
CA GLY A 376 3.95 -17.96 7.77
C GLY A 376 3.32 -17.89 6.37
N VAL A 377 3.48 -16.75 5.69
CA VAL A 377 3.29 -16.65 4.23
C VAL A 377 4.67 -16.60 3.59
N PHE A 378 5.08 -17.71 2.99
CA PHE A 378 6.46 -17.86 2.54
C PHE A 378 6.69 -17.31 1.13
N HIS A 379 5.66 -17.37 0.28
CA HIS A 379 5.58 -16.70 -1.02
C HIS A 379 4.12 -16.44 -1.35
N SER A 380 3.74 -15.20 -1.62
CA SER A 380 2.42 -14.81 -2.12
C SER A 380 2.58 -13.84 -3.28
N MET A 381 1.50 -13.64 -4.03
CA MET A 381 1.47 -12.75 -5.18
C MET A 381 2.70 -12.95 -6.09
N VAL A 382 3.05 -14.22 -6.35
CA VAL A 382 4.21 -14.55 -7.19
C VAL A 382 3.85 -14.21 -8.62
N THR A 383 4.66 -13.38 -9.28
CA THR A 383 4.42 -12.95 -10.65
C THR A 383 5.70 -13.02 -11.48
N GLN A 384 5.58 -13.22 -12.80
CA GLN A 384 6.66 -13.00 -13.75
C GLN A 384 6.36 -11.79 -14.64
N GLY A 385 7.30 -10.83 -14.70
CA GLY A 385 7.11 -9.59 -15.44
C GLY A 385 6.09 -8.69 -14.74
N HIS A 386 4.93 -8.49 -15.36
CA HIS A 386 3.89 -7.61 -14.82
C HIS A 386 3.47 -8.02 -13.40
N VAL A 387 3.67 -7.14 -12.41
CA VAL A 387 3.61 -7.49 -10.98
C VAL A 387 2.23 -7.67 -10.36
N SER A 388 1.16 -7.44 -11.13
CA SER A 388 -0.23 -7.69 -10.70
C SER A 388 -0.97 -8.74 -11.54
N ILE A 389 -0.85 -8.68 -12.88
CA ILE A 389 -1.64 -9.49 -13.84
C ILE A 389 -1.05 -10.89 -14.05
N ASN A 390 0.27 -11.03 -14.20
CA ASN A 390 0.92 -12.29 -14.56
C ASN A 390 1.15 -13.18 -13.33
N ARG A 391 0.06 -13.48 -12.62
CA ARG A 391 0.08 -14.02 -11.26
C ARG A 391 0.07 -15.55 -11.24
N PHE A 392 1.04 -16.12 -10.55
CA PHE A 392 1.13 -17.53 -10.24
C PHE A 392 0.47 -17.88 -8.90
N LEU A 393 0.90 -17.25 -7.81
CA LEU A 393 0.35 -17.49 -6.46
C LEU A 393 -0.53 -16.33 -6.02
N SER A 394 -1.58 -16.64 -5.26
CA SER A 394 -2.57 -15.66 -4.82
C SER A 394 -2.01 -14.59 -3.89
N THR A 395 -2.71 -13.46 -3.83
CA THR A 395 -2.43 -12.37 -2.88
C THR A 395 -3.01 -12.69 -1.51
N THR A 396 -2.33 -12.25 -0.46
CA THR A 396 -2.86 -12.28 0.90
C THR A 396 -3.78 -11.09 1.13
N HIS A 397 -5.00 -11.36 1.57
CA HIS A 397 -6.03 -10.36 1.80
C HIS A 397 -6.25 -10.15 3.28
N SER A 398 -6.52 -8.90 3.67
CA SER A 398 -6.66 -8.44 5.05
C SER A 398 -5.40 -8.51 5.92
N TYR A 399 -5.12 -7.42 6.63
CA TYR A 399 -4.09 -7.39 7.67
C TYR A 399 -4.55 -7.97 9.02
N LEU A 400 -5.82 -8.36 9.15
CA LEU A 400 -6.42 -8.95 10.36
C LEU A 400 -6.32 -10.49 10.37
N GLY A 401 -5.80 -11.10 9.29
CA GLY A 401 -5.68 -12.55 9.19
C GLY A 401 -7.02 -13.26 8.95
N LEU A 402 -7.94 -12.63 8.21
CA LEU A 402 -9.25 -13.21 7.88
C LEU A 402 -9.15 -14.48 7.03
N PHE A 403 -8.06 -14.63 6.27
CA PHE A 403 -7.77 -15.81 5.46
C PHE A 403 -6.41 -16.42 5.80
N LYS A 404 -6.40 -17.75 5.86
CA LYS A 404 -5.30 -18.63 6.26
C LYS A 404 -4.69 -19.36 5.07
N SER A 405 -5.41 -19.45 3.96
CA SER A 405 -5.06 -20.32 2.83
C SER A 405 -4.24 -19.67 1.72
N HIS A 406 -4.25 -18.34 1.59
CA HIS A 406 -3.63 -17.65 0.46
C HIS A 406 -2.10 -17.76 0.41
N GLY A 407 -1.56 -17.72 -0.81
CA GLY A 407 -0.13 -17.86 -1.11
C GLY A 407 0.39 -19.29 -0.91
N LEU A 408 1.68 -19.37 -0.56
CA LEU A 408 2.39 -20.60 -0.20
C LEU A 408 2.42 -20.76 1.32
N ARG A 409 1.75 -21.80 1.81
CA ARG A 409 1.65 -22.19 3.22
C ARG A 409 2.34 -23.52 3.48
N VAL A 410 2.92 -23.67 4.66
CA VAL A 410 3.64 -24.90 5.05
C VAL A 410 3.02 -25.50 6.31
N PHE A 411 2.79 -26.80 6.26
CA PHE A 411 2.47 -27.63 7.41
C PHE A 411 3.58 -28.65 7.63
N ILE A 412 3.82 -29.01 8.88
CA ILE A 412 4.78 -30.05 9.26
C ILE A 412 4.09 -31.18 10.00
N ASP A 413 4.59 -32.41 9.85
CA ASP A 413 4.17 -33.57 10.63
C ASP A 413 5.40 -34.36 11.10
N ALA A 414 5.53 -34.47 12.42
CA ALA A 414 6.58 -35.23 13.11
C ALA A 414 6.08 -36.59 13.66
N GLY A 415 4.94 -37.09 13.15
CA GLY A 415 4.28 -38.31 13.61
C GLY A 415 3.08 -38.08 14.54
N HIS A 416 2.61 -36.83 14.66
CA HIS A 416 1.52 -36.43 15.56
C HIS A 416 0.41 -35.65 14.84
N GLY A 417 0.42 -35.66 13.51
CA GLY A 417 -0.50 -34.90 12.68
C GLY A 417 0.10 -33.58 12.18
N TRP A 418 -0.65 -32.92 11.31
CA TRP A 418 -0.21 -31.69 10.66
C TRP A 418 -0.31 -30.48 11.60
N PHE A 419 0.78 -29.72 11.68
CA PHE A 419 0.83 -28.40 12.31
C PHE A 419 1.13 -27.34 11.27
N ARG A 420 0.33 -26.27 11.22
CA ARG A 420 0.58 -25.14 10.32
C ARG A 420 1.71 -24.27 10.88
N LEU A 421 2.67 -23.89 10.04
CA LEU A 421 3.65 -22.87 10.38
C LEU A 421 3.02 -21.49 10.19
N ALA A 422 2.70 -20.81 11.30
CA ALA A 422 2.08 -19.48 11.32
C ALA A 422 3.00 -18.45 12.00
N MET A 423 2.68 -17.99 13.21
CA MET A 423 3.50 -17.01 13.94
C MET A 423 4.86 -17.62 14.37
N PRO A 424 6.01 -17.10 13.89
CA PRO A 424 7.32 -17.58 14.29
C PRO A 424 7.77 -16.95 15.62
N SER A 425 8.85 -17.46 16.19
CA SER A 425 9.57 -16.84 17.30
C SER A 425 10.30 -15.57 16.86
N ALA A 426 10.88 -15.59 15.65
CA ALA A 426 11.55 -14.46 15.02
C ALA A 426 11.40 -14.49 13.50
N TYR A 427 11.35 -13.31 12.89
CA TYR A 427 11.31 -13.09 11.46
C TYR A 427 12.43 -12.14 11.07
N SER A 428 13.32 -12.59 10.20
CA SER A 428 14.50 -11.86 9.78
C SER A 428 14.40 -11.55 8.30
N MET A 429 14.53 -10.28 7.96
CA MET A 429 14.48 -9.79 6.59
C MET A 429 15.86 -9.28 6.17
N ALA A 430 16.25 -9.58 4.94
CA ALA A 430 17.24 -8.87 4.14
C ALA A 430 16.58 -8.53 2.79
N PRO A 431 17.09 -7.57 2.00
CA PRO A 431 16.46 -7.21 0.73
C PRO A 431 16.21 -8.42 -0.20
N GLU A 432 17.13 -9.38 -0.24
CA GLU A 432 17.09 -10.58 -1.08
C GLU A 432 16.50 -11.84 -0.39
N ALA A 433 16.19 -11.80 0.91
CA ALA A 433 15.80 -13.00 1.65
C ALA A 433 14.95 -12.73 2.89
N CYS A 434 14.13 -13.70 3.25
CA CYS A 434 13.32 -13.71 4.46
C CYS A 434 13.49 -15.04 5.20
N ARG A 435 13.57 -14.98 6.52
CA ARG A 435 13.82 -16.15 7.38
C ARG A 435 12.87 -16.17 8.57
N TRP A 436 12.18 -17.28 8.76
CA TRP A 436 11.29 -17.53 9.90
C TRP A 436 11.91 -18.56 10.81
N ILE A 437 11.99 -18.26 12.11
CA ILE A 437 12.51 -19.18 13.13
C ILE A 437 11.37 -19.59 14.04
N TYR A 438 11.10 -20.90 14.10
CA TYR A 438 10.07 -21.50 14.94
C TYR A 438 10.74 -22.31 16.04
N ARG A 439 10.92 -21.72 17.22
CA ARG A 439 11.33 -22.45 18.44
C ARG A 439 10.09 -23.04 19.08
N HIS A 440 10.04 -24.35 19.27
CA HIS A 440 8.91 -25.05 19.88
C HIS A 440 9.40 -26.14 20.85
N ASP A 441 8.47 -26.82 21.53
CA ASP A 441 8.77 -27.78 22.60
C ASP A 441 9.68 -28.94 22.17
N ALA A 442 9.58 -29.34 20.90
CA ALA A 442 10.27 -30.49 20.36
C ALA A 442 11.52 -30.13 19.52
N GLY A 443 11.85 -28.85 19.36
CA GLY A 443 13.00 -28.43 18.56
C GLY A 443 12.90 -27.02 17.99
N MET A 444 13.62 -26.81 16.89
CA MET A 444 13.70 -25.53 16.20
C MET A 444 13.72 -25.75 14.69
N ILE A 445 12.84 -25.04 14.00
CA ILE A 445 12.71 -25.09 12.54
C ILE A 445 13.01 -23.71 11.98
N GLU A 446 13.80 -23.67 10.93
CA GLU A 446 14.05 -22.48 10.12
C GLU A 446 13.37 -22.67 8.77
N VAL A 447 12.71 -21.61 8.28
CA VAL A 447 12.23 -21.53 6.91
C VAL A 447 12.86 -20.31 6.26
N VAL A 448 13.36 -20.43 5.03
CA VAL A 448 14.02 -19.36 4.29
C VAL A 448 13.40 -19.22 2.91
N SER A 449 12.94 -18.01 2.59
CA SER A 449 12.55 -17.61 1.23
C SER A 449 13.64 -16.71 0.64
N ARG A 450 14.05 -16.93 -0.61
CA ARG A 450 15.06 -16.09 -1.28
C ARG A 450 14.62 -15.70 -2.69
N ALA A 451 15.08 -14.53 -3.12
CA ALA A 451 15.10 -14.12 -4.51
C ALA A 451 16.56 -13.89 -4.94
N ALA A 452 17.01 -14.63 -5.95
CA ALA A 452 18.39 -14.50 -6.42
C ALA A 452 18.59 -13.19 -7.20
N THR A 453 19.69 -12.48 -6.94
CA THR A 453 20.13 -11.33 -7.74
C THR A 453 20.80 -11.76 -9.04
N GLU A 454 21.37 -12.97 -9.08
CA GLU A 454 22.15 -13.49 -10.20
C GLU A 454 21.33 -14.25 -11.25
N ARG A 455 20.06 -14.55 -10.96
CA ARG A 455 19.14 -15.33 -11.81
C ARG A 455 17.69 -15.12 -11.40
N HIS A 456 16.74 -15.38 -12.29
CA HIS A 456 15.31 -15.23 -12.00
C HIS A 456 14.69 -16.48 -11.34
N VAL A 457 15.12 -16.77 -10.11
CA VAL A 457 14.64 -17.92 -9.31
C VAL A 457 14.23 -17.49 -7.91
N LEU A 458 13.06 -17.95 -7.47
CA LEU A 458 12.64 -17.89 -6.06
C LEU A 458 12.89 -19.25 -5.40
N THR A 459 13.32 -19.28 -4.14
CA THR A 459 13.49 -20.53 -3.40
C THR A 459 12.79 -20.48 -2.05
N LEU A 460 12.30 -21.64 -1.61
CA LEU A 460 11.85 -21.92 -0.26
C LEU A 460 12.66 -23.09 0.30
N GLU A 461 13.25 -22.94 1.48
CA GLU A 461 13.98 -23.99 2.18
C GLU A 461 13.46 -24.10 3.61
N LEU A 462 13.19 -25.32 4.07
CA LEU A 462 12.87 -25.67 5.45
C LEU A 462 13.99 -26.52 6.02
N ASN A 463 14.53 -26.10 7.16
CA ASN A 463 15.61 -26.76 7.88
C ASN A 463 15.18 -27.07 9.32
N VAL A 464 15.24 -28.34 9.72
CA VAL A 464 15.10 -28.75 11.12
C VAL A 464 16.45 -28.59 11.81
N LEU A 465 16.65 -27.44 12.45
CA LEU A 465 17.87 -27.10 13.18
C LEU A 465 18.04 -27.98 14.42
N GLU A 466 16.93 -28.20 15.14
CA GLU A 466 16.86 -29.07 16.32
C GLU A 466 15.57 -29.91 16.26
N GLY A 467 15.59 -31.14 16.77
CA GLY A 467 14.44 -32.05 16.76
C GLY A 467 14.54 -33.17 15.73
N SER A 468 13.45 -33.90 15.52
CA SER A 468 13.36 -35.04 14.60
C SER A 468 13.08 -34.60 13.15
N PRO A 469 13.47 -35.39 12.13
CA PRO A 469 13.02 -35.19 10.75
C PRO A 469 11.49 -35.06 10.66
N VAL A 470 10.99 -34.18 9.79
CA VAL A 470 9.56 -33.91 9.62
C VAL A 470 9.14 -34.12 8.17
N ARG A 471 7.89 -34.54 7.96
CA ARG A 471 7.22 -34.42 6.65
C ARG A 471 6.72 -33.00 6.49
N CYS A 472 6.77 -32.46 5.28
CA CYS A 472 6.27 -31.13 4.98
C CYS A 472 5.14 -31.22 3.95
N LEU A 473 4.01 -30.54 4.21
CA LEU A 473 3.00 -30.23 3.20
C LEU A 473 3.18 -28.76 2.82
N MET A 474 3.52 -28.52 1.56
CA MET A 474 3.64 -27.19 0.97
C MET A 474 2.43 -26.95 0.06
N SER A 475 1.49 -26.15 0.54
CA SER A 475 0.24 -25.81 -0.14
C SER A 475 0.41 -24.51 -0.93
N HIS A 476 0.20 -24.58 -2.23
CA HIS A 476 0.30 -23.44 -3.16
C HIS A 476 -1.11 -23.07 -3.62
N HIS A 477 -1.62 -21.90 -3.21
CA HIS A 477 -2.86 -21.35 -3.75
C HIS A 477 -2.58 -20.63 -5.08
N VAL A 478 -3.01 -21.24 -6.18
CA VAL A 478 -2.70 -20.83 -7.55
C VAL A 478 -3.70 -19.79 -8.06
N ALA A 479 -3.20 -18.73 -8.67
CA ALA A 479 -3.99 -17.61 -9.20
C ALA A 479 -4.03 -17.55 -10.74
N MET A 480 -3.35 -18.46 -11.45
CA MET A 480 -3.17 -18.39 -12.91
C MET A 480 -4.47 -18.43 -13.73
N ASN A 481 -5.53 -19.01 -13.17
CA ASN A 481 -6.74 -19.36 -13.91
C ASN A 481 -7.93 -18.41 -13.68
N GLY A 482 -7.78 -17.30 -12.96
CA GLY A 482 -8.90 -16.40 -12.72
C GLY A 482 -8.66 -15.31 -11.67
N ASP A 483 -9.72 -15.00 -10.92
CA ASP A 483 -9.79 -13.93 -9.94
C ASP A 483 -8.98 -14.23 -8.65
N ASP A 484 -7.66 -14.25 -8.75
CA ASP A 484 -6.74 -14.46 -7.63
C ASP A 484 -6.99 -15.77 -6.85
N GLY A 485 -7.50 -16.78 -7.54
CA GLY A 485 -7.86 -18.06 -6.95
C GLY A 485 -9.16 -18.07 -6.14
N ALA A 486 -10.02 -17.04 -6.24
CA ALA A 486 -11.33 -17.00 -5.59
C ALA A 486 -12.43 -17.79 -6.33
N GLN A 487 -12.20 -18.08 -7.62
CA GLN A 487 -13.09 -18.95 -8.40
C GLN A 487 -12.71 -20.43 -8.18
N PRO A 488 -13.70 -21.34 -8.14
CA PRO A 488 -13.46 -22.79 -8.01
C PRO A 488 -12.98 -23.40 -9.34
N LEU A 489 -11.86 -22.89 -9.84
CA LEU A 489 -11.18 -23.39 -11.03
C LEU A 489 -9.91 -24.10 -10.58
N PRO A 490 -9.77 -25.43 -10.76
CA PRO A 490 -8.64 -26.16 -10.22
C PRO A 490 -7.32 -25.73 -10.90
N ALA A 491 -6.21 -25.95 -10.20
CA ALA A 491 -4.88 -25.74 -10.77
C ALA A 491 -4.60 -26.79 -11.87
N VAL A 492 -3.96 -26.37 -12.96
CA VAL A 492 -3.56 -27.27 -14.06
C VAL A 492 -2.07 -27.54 -13.94
N PHE A 493 -1.70 -28.76 -13.58
CA PHE A 493 -0.30 -29.12 -13.39
C PHE A 493 0.01 -30.55 -13.84
N GLU A 494 1.27 -30.76 -14.20
CA GLU A 494 1.82 -32.05 -14.59
C GLU A 494 3.19 -32.29 -13.95
N ARG A 495 3.51 -33.54 -13.63
CA ARG A 495 4.85 -33.91 -13.18
C ARG A 495 5.78 -34.09 -14.38
N GLN A 496 6.94 -33.43 -14.35
CA GLN A 496 8.02 -33.59 -15.33
C GLN A 496 9.30 -34.04 -14.62
N GLY A 497 9.59 -35.34 -14.63
CA GLY A 497 10.68 -35.91 -13.85
C GLY A 497 10.43 -35.72 -12.34
N GLN A 498 11.30 -34.99 -11.66
CA GLN A 498 11.12 -34.60 -10.25
C GLN A 498 10.43 -33.23 -10.09
N GLY A 499 10.32 -32.44 -11.17
CA GLY A 499 9.69 -31.13 -11.18
C GLY A 499 8.19 -31.17 -11.48
N ILE A 500 7.53 -30.04 -11.30
CA ILE A 500 6.11 -29.83 -11.53
C ILE A 500 5.95 -28.62 -12.45
N ARG A 501 5.32 -28.82 -13.61
CA ARG A 501 4.95 -27.72 -14.50
C ARG A 501 3.50 -27.33 -14.20
N VAL A 502 3.26 -26.04 -14.03
CA VAL A 502 1.94 -25.45 -13.79
C VAL A 502 1.57 -24.56 -14.96
N GLY A 503 0.51 -24.92 -15.67
CA GLY A 503 0.01 -24.18 -16.82
C GLY A 503 -1.23 -23.35 -16.48
N ALA A 504 -1.54 -22.37 -17.33
CA ALA A 504 -2.80 -21.66 -17.31
C ALA A 504 -3.85 -22.40 -18.18
N LEU A 505 -5.13 -22.26 -17.84
CA LEU A 505 -6.22 -22.64 -18.73
C LEU A 505 -6.19 -21.76 -19.99
N PRO A 506 -6.39 -22.30 -21.21
CA PRO A 506 -6.29 -21.53 -22.44
C PRO A 506 -7.18 -20.27 -22.48
N ASP A 507 -8.35 -20.32 -21.84
CA ASP A 507 -9.32 -19.22 -21.81
C ASP A 507 -9.12 -18.24 -20.63
N SER A 508 -8.17 -18.50 -19.74
CA SER A 508 -7.79 -17.54 -18.68
C SER A 508 -7.03 -16.36 -19.27
N GLU A 509 -6.94 -15.24 -18.54
CA GLU A 509 -6.16 -14.07 -18.98
C GLU A 509 -4.69 -14.43 -19.22
N VAL A 510 -4.07 -15.17 -18.30
CA VAL A 510 -2.68 -15.65 -18.44
C VAL A 510 -2.55 -16.61 -19.62
N GLY A 511 -3.47 -17.55 -19.79
CA GLY A 511 -3.42 -18.54 -20.88
C GLY A 511 -3.61 -17.95 -22.27
N ARG A 512 -4.49 -16.95 -22.43
CA ARG A 512 -4.63 -16.22 -23.70
C ARG A 512 -3.37 -15.41 -24.02
N ARG A 513 -2.75 -14.82 -22.99
CA ARG A 513 -1.58 -13.95 -23.13
C ARG A 513 -0.29 -14.73 -23.36
N PHE A 514 -0.16 -15.90 -22.73
CA PHE A 514 0.98 -16.81 -22.81
C PHE A 514 0.50 -18.25 -23.05
N PRO A 515 0.11 -18.64 -24.28
CA PRO A 515 -0.46 -19.96 -24.55
C PRO A 515 0.44 -21.15 -24.17
N GLU A 516 1.76 -20.98 -24.29
CA GLU A 516 2.76 -21.97 -23.89
C GLU A 516 3.40 -21.66 -22.52
N GLY A 517 2.97 -20.57 -21.89
CA GLY A 517 3.52 -20.06 -20.65
C GLY A 517 3.22 -20.99 -19.48
N SER A 518 4.19 -21.14 -18.58
CA SER A 518 4.03 -21.94 -17.37
C SER A 518 4.86 -21.40 -16.21
N PHE A 519 4.66 -21.97 -15.03
CA PHE A 519 5.60 -21.89 -13.93
C PHE A 519 6.13 -23.29 -13.63
N LYS A 520 7.37 -23.39 -13.16
CA LYS A 520 8.00 -24.65 -12.78
C LYS A 520 8.32 -24.61 -11.29
N ILE A 521 7.97 -25.69 -10.60
CA ILE A 521 8.36 -25.96 -9.22
C ILE A 521 9.28 -27.18 -9.22
N ASP A 522 10.55 -27.01 -8.86
CA ASP A 522 11.50 -28.11 -8.76
C ASP A 522 11.94 -28.33 -7.30
N PRO A 523 12.12 -29.58 -6.86
CA PRO A 523 12.74 -29.85 -5.57
C PRO A 523 14.21 -29.44 -5.57
N LEU A 524 14.64 -28.78 -4.49
CA LEU A 524 16.05 -28.51 -4.24
C LEU A 524 16.80 -29.81 -3.90
N PRO A 525 18.13 -29.86 -4.11
CA PRO A 525 18.93 -31.06 -3.83
C PRO A 525 18.68 -31.64 -2.44
N GLY A 526 18.40 -32.94 -2.36
CA GLY A 526 18.09 -33.62 -1.10
C GLY A 526 16.61 -33.63 -0.70
N THR A 527 15.75 -32.94 -1.43
CA THR A 527 14.30 -32.96 -1.20
C THR A 527 13.65 -34.14 -1.92
N LEU A 528 12.98 -35.01 -1.17
CA LEU A 528 12.26 -36.17 -1.71
C LEU A 528 10.75 -35.91 -1.65
N LEU A 529 10.08 -35.90 -2.80
CA LEU A 529 8.64 -35.69 -2.90
C LEU A 529 7.90 -37.03 -2.75
N GLU A 530 7.05 -37.15 -1.72
CA GLU A 530 6.15 -38.30 -1.53
C GLU A 530 4.96 -38.22 -2.48
N THR A 531 4.33 -37.04 -2.56
CA THR A 531 3.07 -36.85 -3.30
C THR A 531 2.93 -35.41 -3.76
N VAL A 532 2.30 -35.24 -4.92
CA VAL A 532 1.89 -33.95 -5.49
C VAL A 532 0.46 -34.17 -5.96
N THR A 533 -0.46 -33.36 -5.45
CA THR A 533 -1.90 -33.55 -5.63
C THR A 533 -2.60 -32.19 -5.57
N ASP A 534 -3.91 -32.17 -5.79
CA ASP A 534 -4.74 -30.97 -5.78
C ASP A 534 -5.21 -30.63 -4.34
N ASP A 535 -6.30 -29.87 -4.24
CA ASP A 535 -6.92 -29.50 -2.97
C ASP A 535 -7.53 -30.68 -2.20
N ALA A 536 -7.72 -31.86 -2.82
CA ALA A 536 -8.30 -33.02 -2.15
C ALA A 536 -7.52 -33.44 -0.89
N PHE A 537 -6.20 -33.24 -0.86
CA PHE A 537 -5.37 -33.54 0.31
C PHE A 537 -5.67 -32.65 1.52
N LEU A 538 -6.22 -31.46 1.29
CA LEU A 538 -6.59 -30.53 2.35
C LEU A 538 -7.84 -31.01 3.09
N PHE A 539 -8.62 -31.93 2.52
CA PHE A 539 -9.88 -32.39 3.08
C PHE A 539 -9.78 -33.84 3.58
N PRO A 540 -10.39 -34.16 4.75
CA PRO A 540 -10.30 -35.50 5.35
C PRO A 540 -11.01 -36.59 4.54
N ASP A 541 -11.92 -36.24 3.63
CA ASP A 541 -12.60 -37.19 2.75
C ASP A 541 -11.81 -37.50 1.47
N GLY A 542 -10.70 -36.80 1.21
CA GLY A 542 -9.87 -36.99 0.03
C GLY A 542 -10.58 -36.62 -1.27
N VAL A 543 -11.59 -35.75 -1.22
CA VAL A 543 -12.34 -35.31 -2.39
C VAL A 543 -12.00 -33.85 -2.68
N SER A 544 -11.69 -33.53 -3.94
CA SER A 544 -11.47 -32.15 -4.40
C SER A 544 -12.75 -31.30 -4.28
N ARG A 545 -12.58 -30.00 -4.03
CA ARG A 545 -13.60 -28.95 -4.11
C ARG A 545 -13.42 -28.07 -5.34
N SER A 546 -12.49 -28.45 -6.23
CA SER A 546 -12.06 -27.66 -7.39
C SER A 546 -11.45 -26.33 -7.00
N GLU A 547 -10.95 -26.21 -5.76
CA GLU A 547 -10.19 -25.04 -5.36
C GLU A 547 -8.79 -25.08 -6.00
N PRO A 548 -8.21 -23.92 -6.38
CA PRO A 548 -6.95 -23.87 -7.12
C PRO A 548 -5.74 -24.12 -6.23
N PHE A 549 -5.59 -25.32 -5.68
CA PHE A 549 -4.42 -25.68 -4.88
C PHE A 549 -3.54 -26.72 -5.56
N ILE A 550 -2.24 -26.58 -5.31
CA ILE A 550 -1.26 -27.66 -5.50
C ILE A 550 -0.67 -27.99 -4.12
N CYS A 551 -0.85 -29.24 -3.69
CA CYS A 551 -0.34 -29.77 -2.44
C CYS A 551 0.88 -30.65 -2.72
N ILE A 552 2.04 -30.24 -2.24
CA ILE A 552 3.30 -31.00 -2.36
C ILE A 552 3.67 -31.55 -0.98
N VAL A 553 3.75 -32.86 -0.87
CA VAL A 553 4.12 -33.55 0.37
C VAL A 553 5.52 -34.15 0.22
N THR A 554 6.40 -33.85 1.16
CA THR A 554 7.78 -34.38 1.19
C THR A 554 7.92 -35.57 2.14
N ALA A 555 8.93 -36.38 1.90
CA ALA A 555 9.36 -37.40 2.85
C ALA A 555 9.87 -36.77 4.14
N ALA A 556 9.84 -37.54 5.23
CA ALA A 556 10.40 -37.12 6.51
C ALA A 556 11.90 -36.83 6.36
N SER A 557 12.29 -35.57 6.55
CA SER A 557 13.66 -35.11 6.37
C SER A 557 14.00 -33.97 7.34
N ARG A 558 15.29 -33.71 7.54
CA ARG A 558 15.78 -32.49 8.21
C ARG A 558 15.86 -31.30 7.26
N HIS A 559 15.76 -31.53 5.96
CA HIS A 559 15.80 -30.52 4.93
C HIS A 559 14.76 -30.83 3.85
N ALA A 560 13.99 -29.81 3.47
CA ALA A 560 13.09 -29.85 2.33
C ALA A 560 13.07 -28.47 1.67
N GLY A 561 13.14 -28.40 0.36
CA GLY A 561 13.14 -27.13 -0.35
C GLY A 561 12.64 -27.24 -1.77
N LEU A 562 12.11 -26.13 -2.27
CA LEU A 562 11.58 -25.97 -3.62
C LEU A 562 12.17 -24.71 -4.24
N GLN A 563 12.32 -24.73 -5.56
CA GLN A 563 12.55 -23.52 -6.35
C GLN A 563 11.38 -23.28 -7.29
N ILE A 564 11.04 -22.01 -7.52
CA ILE A 564 10.01 -21.55 -8.45
C ILE A 564 10.70 -20.76 -9.56
N VAL A 565 10.40 -21.13 -10.80
CA VAL A 565 10.88 -20.44 -12.02
C VAL A 565 9.67 -20.07 -12.88
N GLY A 566 9.68 -18.85 -13.43
CA GLY A 566 8.70 -18.40 -14.40
C GLY A 566 9.11 -18.78 -15.82
N ASP A 567 8.17 -19.29 -16.60
CA ASP A 567 8.34 -19.73 -17.99
C ASP A 567 7.25 -19.09 -18.89
N LEU A 568 6.71 -17.93 -18.49
CA LEU A 568 5.83 -17.12 -19.35
C LEU A 568 6.65 -16.47 -20.47
N ILE A 569 7.88 -16.07 -20.14
CA ILE A 569 8.85 -15.45 -21.05
C ILE A 569 10.22 -16.05 -20.76
N GLN A 570 10.93 -16.39 -21.84
CA GLN A 570 12.28 -16.97 -21.77
C GLN A 570 13.32 -15.90 -21.48
N ASP A 571 14.26 -16.23 -20.61
CA ASP A 571 15.47 -15.45 -20.39
C ASP A 571 16.45 -15.70 -21.55
N SER A 572 16.91 -14.65 -22.22
CA SER A 572 17.92 -14.76 -23.27
C SER A 572 19.31 -15.06 -22.70
N GLY A 573 19.55 -14.81 -21.40
CA GLY A 573 20.81 -15.07 -20.70
C GLY A 573 21.97 -14.19 -21.15
N GLU A 574 21.70 -13.09 -21.85
CA GLU A 574 22.72 -12.28 -22.51
C GLU A 574 23.44 -11.28 -21.58
N VAL A 575 22.85 -10.94 -20.42
CA VAL A 575 23.40 -9.93 -19.49
C VAL A 575 23.90 -10.58 -18.19
N PRO A 576 25.21 -10.52 -17.90
CA PRO A 576 25.74 -11.00 -16.62
C PRO A 576 25.19 -10.19 -15.43
N MET A 577 24.57 -10.87 -14.48
CA MET A 577 24.05 -10.23 -13.26
C MET A 577 25.09 -10.24 -12.12
N PRO A 578 25.15 -9.17 -11.30
CA PRO A 578 26.07 -9.09 -10.18
C PRO A 578 25.64 -9.97 -9.00
N ASP A 579 26.62 -10.36 -8.18
CA ASP A 579 26.34 -10.90 -6.85
C ASP A 579 25.63 -9.86 -5.95
N ALA A 580 24.98 -10.35 -4.90
CA ALA A 580 24.16 -9.53 -4.02
C ALA A 580 24.95 -8.42 -3.31
N ASP A 581 26.19 -8.68 -2.89
CA ASP A 581 27.00 -7.70 -2.16
C ASP A 581 27.40 -6.53 -3.05
N ARG A 582 27.81 -6.82 -4.29
CA ARG A 582 28.14 -5.78 -5.27
C ARG A 582 26.90 -4.97 -5.64
N TYR A 583 25.75 -5.62 -5.84
CA TYR A 583 24.49 -4.96 -6.17
C TYR A 583 24.04 -3.99 -5.07
N TRP A 584 23.96 -4.47 -3.83
CA TRP A 584 23.47 -3.66 -2.71
C TRP A 584 24.47 -2.59 -2.26
N ARG A 585 25.78 -2.82 -2.47
CA ARG A 585 26.78 -1.76 -2.31
C ARG A 585 26.54 -0.62 -3.32
N ALA A 586 26.27 -0.94 -4.59
CA ALA A 586 25.95 0.07 -5.59
C ALA A 586 24.63 0.81 -5.28
N ALA A 587 23.61 0.08 -4.80
CA ALA A 587 22.30 0.62 -4.43
C ALA A 587 22.35 1.63 -3.25
N THR A 588 23.44 1.66 -2.49
CA THR A 588 23.64 2.54 -1.34
C THR A 588 24.78 3.54 -1.54
N ALA A 589 25.27 3.69 -2.78
CA ALA A 589 26.49 4.43 -3.10
C ALA A 589 27.69 4.04 -2.21
N GLY A 590 27.76 2.78 -1.78
CA GLY A 590 28.82 2.26 -0.91
C GLY A 590 28.92 2.96 0.45
N LEU A 591 27.85 3.60 0.93
CA LEU A 591 27.85 4.37 2.17
C LEU A 591 28.31 3.50 3.35
N SER A 592 29.25 4.04 4.11
CA SER A 592 29.67 3.51 5.41
C SER A 592 29.87 4.66 6.39
N VAL A 593 29.51 4.44 7.65
CA VAL A 593 29.65 5.41 8.74
C VAL A 593 30.42 4.78 9.90
N PRO A 594 31.34 5.51 10.55
CA PRO A 594 32.02 5.03 11.74
C PRO A 594 31.05 4.67 12.87
N ALA A 595 31.31 3.60 13.62
CA ALA A 595 30.41 3.11 14.67
C ALA A 595 30.26 4.09 15.85
N GLU A 596 31.23 4.97 16.04
CA GLU A 596 31.22 6.05 17.04
C GLU A 596 30.38 7.27 16.62
N SER A 597 29.77 7.23 15.44
CA SER A 597 28.93 8.33 14.94
C SER A 597 27.68 8.55 15.81
N PRO A 598 27.08 9.74 15.77
CA PRO A 598 25.82 10.02 16.46
C PRO A 598 24.71 9.04 16.07
N ALA A 599 23.92 8.60 17.06
CA ALA A 599 22.90 7.56 16.87
C ALA A 599 21.90 7.88 15.75
N THR A 600 21.51 9.14 15.59
CA THR A 600 20.61 9.58 14.50
C THR A 600 21.21 9.36 13.11
N LEU A 601 22.53 9.53 12.94
CA LEU A 601 23.21 9.22 11.68
C LEU A 601 23.31 7.71 11.44
N LEU A 602 23.58 6.93 12.49
CA LEU A 602 23.59 5.46 12.39
C LEU A 602 22.23 4.93 11.92
N LYS A 603 21.12 5.46 12.46
CA LYS A 603 19.76 5.17 12.00
C LYS A 603 19.56 5.50 10.50
N MET A 604 20.08 6.63 10.02
CA MET A 604 20.01 7.01 8.60
C MET A 604 20.79 6.05 7.69
N ALA A 605 21.97 5.61 8.12
CA ALA A 605 22.74 4.64 7.36
C ALA A 605 22.09 3.24 7.38
N GLU A 606 21.54 2.84 8.52
CA GLU A 606 20.88 1.54 8.69
C GLU A 606 19.60 1.43 7.84
N ILE A 607 18.84 2.52 7.65
CA ILE A 607 17.63 2.52 6.82
C ILE A 607 17.93 2.58 5.31
N LEU A 608 19.09 3.07 4.88
CA LEU A 608 19.38 3.36 3.48
C LEU A 608 19.25 2.13 2.54
N PRO A 609 19.77 0.92 2.88
CA PRO A 609 19.54 -0.27 2.06
C PRO A 609 18.06 -0.61 1.87
N TRP A 610 17.23 -0.31 2.86
CA TRP A 610 15.79 -0.58 2.84
C TRP A 610 15.02 0.44 2.01
N PHE A 611 15.37 1.73 2.10
CA PHE A 611 14.80 2.75 1.24
C PHE A 611 15.24 2.58 -0.21
N ALA A 612 16.51 2.20 -0.46
CA ALA A 612 16.98 1.78 -1.78
C ALA A 612 16.16 0.61 -2.33
N HIS A 613 15.96 -0.44 -1.52
CA HIS A 613 15.07 -1.55 -1.88
C HIS A 613 13.64 -1.08 -2.19
N ASN A 614 13.03 -0.25 -1.35
CA ASN A 614 11.66 0.25 -1.58
C ASN A 614 11.56 1.12 -2.84
N ALA A 615 12.55 1.97 -3.12
CA ALA A 615 12.62 2.75 -4.35
C ALA A 615 12.76 1.87 -5.59
N LEU A 616 13.53 0.78 -5.50
CA LEU A 616 13.68 -0.20 -6.57
C LEU A 616 12.44 -1.05 -6.79
N ILE A 617 11.71 -1.41 -5.74
CA ILE A 617 10.38 -2.03 -5.89
C ILE A 617 9.41 -1.06 -6.56
N HIS A 618 9.33 0.18 -6.09
CA HIS A 618 8.51 1.22 -6.69
C HIS A 618 8.82 1.44 -8.18
N PHE A 619 10.09 1.35 -8.57
CA PHE A 619 10.53 1.48 -9.96
C PHE A 619 10.32 0.20 -10.80
N LEU A 620 10.90 -0.92 -10.38
CA LEU A 620 11.09 -2.12 -11.21
C LEU A 620 10.01 -3.18 -11.00
N ALA A 621 9.23 -3.07 -9.92
CA ALA A 621 8.20 -4.02 -9.54
C ALA A 621 7.04 -3.29 -8.85
N PRO A 622 6.39 -2.31 -9.51
CA PRO A 622 5.56 -1.28 -8.88
C PRO A 622 4.32 -1.86 -8.17
N ARG A 623 4.49 -2.23 -6.90
CA ARG A 623 3.43 -2.61 -5.94
C ARG A 623 3.92 -2.44 -4.51
N GLY A 624 2.99 -2.32 -3.58
CA GLY A 624 3.23 -2.20 -2.14
C GLY A 624 2.71 -3.39 -1.34
N LEU A 625 2.76 -3.28 -0.01
CA LEU A 625 2.16 -4.28 0.88
C LEU A 625 0.63 -4.13 0.92
N GLU A 626 0.14 -2.92 1.14
CA GLU A 626 -1.28 -2.59 1.07
C GLU A 626 -1.72 -2.25 -0.36
N GLN A 627 -0.92 -1.50 -1.11
CA GLN A 627 -1.17 -1.19 -2.53
C GLN A 627 -0.62 -2.29 -3.44
N TYR A 628 -1.13 -3.50 -3.29
CA TYR A 628 -0.60 -4.66 -4.01
C TYR A 628 -0.99 -4.64 -5.51
N SER A 629 -2.08 -3.96 -5.89
CA SER A 629 -2.46 -3.75 -7.30
C SER A 629 -1.73 -2.54 -7.90
N GLY A 630 -0.61 -2.81 -8.58
CA GLY A 630 0.08 -1.83 -9.43
C GLY A 630 0.45 -2.46 -10.78
N GLY A 631 1.70 -2.29 -11.21
CA GLY A 631 2.22 -2.85 -12.47
C GLY A 631 2.50 -1.81 -13.55
N GLY A 632 1.79 -0.70 -13.53
CA GLY A 632 2.09 0.47 -14.33
C GLY A 632 3.05 1.44 -13.63
N TRP A 633 3.59 2.37 -14.41
CA TRP A 633 4.28 3.54 -13.89
C TRP A 633 3.33 4.71 -13.83
N GLY A 634 3.17 5.31 -12.65
CA GLY A 634 2.66 6.68 -12.55
C GLY A 634 3.66 7.60 -13.23
N THR A 635 3.20 8.46 -14.14
CA THR A 635 4.10 9.31 -14.95
C THR A 635 4.91 10.24 -14.06
N ARG A 636 4.24 10.89 -13.09
CA ARG A 636 4.91 11.66 -12.04
C ARG A 636 5.80 10.80 -11.18
N ASP A 637 5.28 9.66 -10.73
CA ASP A 637 5.96 8.83 -9.73
C ASP A 637 7.30 8.31 -10.23
N VAL A 638 7.35 7.83 -11.48
CA VAL A 638 8.58 7.33 -12.11
C VAL A 638 9.59 8.45 -12.39
N ALA A 639 9.11 9.66 -12.69
CA ALA A 639 9.92 10.85 -12.91
C ALA A 639 10.44 11.52 -11.63
N GLN A 640 9.94 11.10 -10.46
CA GLN A 640 10.40 11.56 -9.14
C GLN A 640 11.27 10.52 -8.45
N GLY A 641 10.65 9.57 -7.73
CA GLY A 641 11.36 8.67 -6.82
C GLY A 641 12.50 7.89 -7.48
N PRO A 642 12.24 7.18 -8.59
CA PRO A 642 13.29 6.45 -9.31
C PRO A 642 14.38 7.36 -9.88
N VAL A 643 14.03 8.46 -10.54
CA VAL A 643 15.02 9.39 -11.12
C VAL A 643 15.89 10.01 -10.03
N GLU A 644 15.30 10.54 -8.95
CA GLU A 644 16.04 11.16 -7.85
C GLU A 644 16.97 10.17 -7.13
N TYR A 645 16.51 8.93 -6.94
CA TYR A 645 17.33 7.85 -6.38
C TYR A 645 18.49 7.47 -7.31
N LEU A 646 18.22 7.22 -8.60
CA LEU A 646 19.24 6.84 -9.58
C LEU A 646 20.28 7.95 -9.75
N LEU A 647 19.86 9.22 -9.72
CA LEU A 647 20.78 10.37 -9.70
C LEU A 647 21.66 10.37 -8.44
N ALA A 648 21.09 10.03 -7.28
CA ALA A 648 21.82 10.00 -6.01
C ALA A 648 22.92 8.93 -5.96
N ILE A 649 22.73 7.81 -6.67
CA ILE A 649 23.73 6.74 -6.77
C ILE A 649 24.54 6.78 -8.08
N GLY A 650 24.39 7.84 -8.88
CA GLY A 650 25.17 8.05 -10.11
C GLY A 650 24.88 7.07 -11.25
N GLN A 651 23.65 6.56 -11.35
CA GLN A 651 23.22 5.59 -12.36
C GLN A 651 22.49 6.28 -13.52
N PHE A 652 23.24 6.84 -14.46
CA PHE A 652 22.66 7.65 -15.56
C PHE A 652 22.05 6.82 -16.69
N GLU A 653 22.65 5.68 -17.05
CA GLU A 653 22.12 4.84 -18.14
C GLU A 653 20.72 4.29 -17.83
N PRO A 654 20.42 3.78 -16.62
CA PRO A 654 19.05 3.47 -16.21
C PRO A 654 18.05 4.63 -16.36
N ILE A 655 18.46 5.86 -16.04
CA ILE A 655 17.60 7.05 -16.20
C ILE A 655 17.33 7.30 -17.69
N ARG A 656 18.34 7.17 -18.55
CA ARG A 656 18.18 7.29 -20.00
C ARG A 656 17.14 6.29 -20.51
N THR A 657 17.26 5.02 -20.14
CA THR A 657 16.31 3.96 -20.53
C THR A 657 14.89 4.26 -20.04
N LEU A 658 14.75 4.66 -18.77
CA LEU A 658 13.48 5.06 -18.16
C LEU A 658 12.83 6.20 -18.94
N LEU A 659 13.58 7.28 -19.21
CA LEU A 659 13.06 8.45 -19.92
C LEU A 659 12.61 8.10 -21.34
N LEU A 660 13.37 7.30 -22.08
CA LEU A 660 12.95 6.87 -23.41
C LEU A 660 11.61 6.13 -23.36
N GLU A 661 11.38 5.30 -22.35
CA GLU A 661 10.11 4.61 -22.18
C GLU A 661 8.97 5.55 -21.77
N VAL A 662 9.25 6.56 -20.94
CA VAL A 662 8.28 7.63 -20.64
C VAL A 662 7.89 8.39 -21.92
N PHE A 663 8.85 8.77 -22.77
CA PHE A 663 8.54 9.49 -24.00
C PHE A 663 7.82 8.64 -25.05
N ARG A 664 8.05 7.31 -25.09
CA ARG A 664 7.23 6.37 -25.90
C ARG A 664 5.75 6.38 -25.53
N ASN A 665 5.45 6.81 -24.30
CA ASN A 665 4.10 6.87 -23.78
C ASN A 665 3.49 8.28 -23.84
N GLN A 666 4.19 9.27 -24.40
CA GLN A 666 3.65 10.61 -24.63
C GLN A 666 2.54 10.56 -25.68
N ASN A 667 1.43 11.25 -25.42
CA ASN A 667 0.33 11.44 -26.36
C ASN A 667 0.76 12.36 -27.53
N PRO A 668 0.18 12.20 -28.74
CA PRO A 668 0.53 13.03 -29.89
C PRO A 668 0.35 14.55 -29.70
N ASP A 669 -0.53 14.97 -28.79
CA ASP A 669 -0.77 16.37 -28.43
C ASP A 669 0.34 16.99 -27.55
N GLY A 670 1.20 16.15 -26.96
CA GLY A 670 2.29 16.57 -26.08
C GLY A 670 2.10 16.21 -24.61
N ASP A 671 0.96 15.68 -24.19
CA ASP A 671 0.70 15.30 -22.79
C ASP A 671 1.11 13.85 -22.49
N TRP A 672 0.96 13.44 -21.23
CA TRP A 672 1.11 12.06 -20.77
C TRP A 672 -0.14 11.60 -20.03
N PRO A 673 -0.38 10.28 -19.96
CA PRO A 673 -1.47 9.74 -19.15
C PRO A 673 -1.09 9.83 -17.67
N GLN A 674 -2.06 9.71 -16.76
CA GLN A 674 -1.77 9.68 -15.30
C GLN A 674 -0.76 8.57 -14.95
N TRP A 675 -0.92 7.41 -15.58
CA TRP A 675 -0.03 6.26 -15.49
C TRP A 675 -0.07 5.46 -16.79
N PHE A 676 0.92 4.60 -17.04
CA PHE A 676 0.94 3.72 -18.21
C PHE A 676 1.64 2.40 -17.91
N MET A 677 1.30 1.37 -18.66
CA MET A 677 2.03 0.11 -18.62
C MET A 677 3.28 0.21 -19.49
N TYR A 678 4.45 0.06 -18.87
CA TYR A 678 5.76 0.09 -19.55
C TYR A 678 6.10 -1.25 -20.23
N LEU A 679 5.35 -2.32 -19.92
CA LEU A 679 5.49 -3.59 -20.61
C LEU A 679 4.69 -3.55 -21.91
N HIS A 680 5.38 -3.80 -23.01
CA HIS A 680 4.85 -3.62 -24.36
C HIS A 680 3.52 -4.37 -24.61
N ARG A 681 3.35 -5.57 -24.04
CA ARG A 681 2.11 -6.35 -24.17
C ARG A 681 0.88 -5.67 -23.57
N GLU A 682 1.06 -4.79 -22.57
CA GLU A 682 -0.03 -4.12 -21.84
C GLU A 682 -0.11 -2.64 -22.17
N ARG A 683 0.66 -2.14 -23.14
CA ARG A 683 0.77 -0.72 -23.46
C ARG A 683 -0.57 0.02 -23.64
N ASN A 684 -1.62 -0.70 -24.05
CA ASN A 684 -2.98 -0.16 -24.21
C ASN A 684 -3.77 -0.01 -22.91
N ILE A 685 -3.27 -0.53 -21.79
CA ILE A 685 -3.85 -0.36 -20.46
C ILE A 685 -3.26 0.92 -19.88
N ARG A 686 -4.00 2.01 -20.02
CA ARG A 686 -3.66 3.35 -19.50
C ARG A 686 -4.93 4.21 -19.48
N PRO A 687 -5.03 5.21 -18.59
CA PRO A 687 -6.10 6.19 -18.63
C PRO A 687 -5.93 7.14 -19.82
N ASN A 688 -7.05 7.75 -20.24
CA ASN A 688 -7.06 8.73 -21.32
C ASN A 688 -6.62 10.12 -20.87
N ASP A 689 -6.92 10.46 -19.61
CA ASP A 689 -6.67 11.79 -19.03
C ASP A 689 -5.62 11.70 -17.91
N SER A 690 -5.13 12.87 -17.49
CA SER A 690 -4.13 13.05 -16.45
C SER A 690 -4.36 14.36 -15.70
N HIS A 691 -3.76 14.50 -14.51
CA HIS A 691 -3.76 15.77 -13.79
C HIS A 691 -2.92 16.83 -14.52
N GLY A 692 -3.22 18.10 -14.26
CA GLY A 692 -2.54 19.22 -14.91
C GLY A 692 -1.04 19.27 -14.62
N ASP A 693 -0.58 18.68 -13.51
CA ASP A 693 0.84 18.64 -13.16
C ASP A 693 1.66 17.59 -13.91
N ILE A 694 1.00 16.60 -14.53
CA ILE A 694 1.66 15.42 -15.10
C ILE A 694 2.64 15.78 -16.22
N ILE A 695 2.29 16.74 -17.08
CA ILE A 695 3.12 17.18 -18.21
C ILE A 695 4.49 17.73 -17.80
N PHE A 696 4.63 18.25 -16.58
CA PHE A 696 5.85 18.89 -16.10
C PHE A 696 6.92 17.88 -15.65
N TRP A 697 6.53 16.71 -15.16
CA TRP A 697 7.47 15.77 -14.53
C TRP A 697 8.45 15.12 -15.51
N PRO A 698 8.03 14.60 -16.68
CA PRO A 698 8.96 14.11 -17.70
C PRO A 698 9.96 15.18 -18.16
N LEU A 699 9.52 16.44 -18.23
CA LEU A 699 10.36 17.59 -18.59
C LEU A 699 11.41 17.88 -17.51
N LEU A 700 11.00 17.89 -16.24
CA LEU A 700 11.92 18.08 -15.11
C LEU A 700 12.95 16.96 -15.03
N ALA A 701 12.52 15.70 -15.15
CA ALA A 701 13.40 14.55 -15.16
C ALA A 701 14.39 14.58 -16.34
N THR A 702 13.96 15.05 -17.51
CA THR A 702 14.83 15.28 -18.68
C THR A 702 15.89 16.33 -18.37
N ALA A 703 15.50 17.47 -17.79
CA ALA A 703 16.45 18.51 -17.41
C ALA A 703 17.52 17.98 -16.45
N GLN A 704 17.09 17.29 -15.38
CA GLN A 704 17.99 16.72 -14.38
C GLN A 704 18.94 15.67 -14.98
N TYR A 705 18.44 14.80 -15.88
CA TYR A 705 19.26 13.82 -16.59
C TYR A 705 20.31 14.49 -17.49
N LEU A 706 19.92 15.50 -18.28
CA LEU A 706 20.82 16.21 -19.18
C LEU A 706 21.88 17.00 -18.40
N GLU A 707 21.51 17.65 -17.29
CA GLU A 707 22.49 18.31 -16.42
C GLU A 707 23.50 17.30 -15.84
N ALA A 708 23.02 16.16 -15.35
CA ALA A 708 23.87 15.15 -14.72
C ALA A 708 24.80 14.45 -15.74
N SER A 709 24.27 14.01 -16.89
CA SER A 709 24.99 13.19 -17.88
C SER A 709 25.69 14.00 -18.97
N GLY A 710 25.16 15.20 -19.27
CA GLY A 710 25.46 15.96 -20.49
C GLY A 710 25.30 15.16 -21.79
N ASP A 711 24.37 14.20 -21.80
CA ASP A 711 24.07 13.37 -22.98
C ASP A 711 23.23 14.13 -24.00
N GLN A 712 23.90 14.93 -24.83
CA GLN A 712 23.24 15.62 -25.95
C GLN A 712 22.61 14.64 -26.96
N SER A 713 23.07 13.39 -27.04
CA SER A 713 22.54 12.42 -28.01
C SER A 713 21.10 12.02 -27.69
N PHE A 714 20.70 12.09 -26.42
CA PHE A 714 19.32 11.84 -25.96
C PHE A 714 18.29 12.68 -26.71
N LEU A 715 18.55 13.98 -26.91
CA LEU A 715 17.63 14.89 -27.62
C LEU A 715 17.42 14.51 -29.10
N LYS A 716 18.35 13.73 -29.68
CA LYS A 716 18.33 13.29 -31.08
C LYS A 716 17.75 11.89 -31.23
N GLU A 717 17.54 11.17 -30.14
CA GLU A 717 16.94 9.83 -30.15
C GLU A 717 15.52 9.95 -30.69
N ARG A 718 15.16 9.08 -31.66
CA ARG A 718 13.83 9.08 -32.24
C ARG A 718 12.97 8.05 -31.50
N VAL A 719 11.86 8.50 -30.93
CA VAL A 719 10.89 7.63 -30.27
C VAL A 719 9.49 7.90 -30.81
N PRO A 720 8.60 6.90 -30.83
CA PRO A 720 7.20 7.11 -31.18
C PRO A 720 6.45 7.89 -30.10
N PHE A 721 5.46 8.70 -30.51
CA PHE A 721 4.33 9.01 -29.63
C PHE A 721 3.45 7.78 -29.50
N PHE A 722 2.74 7.68 -28.39
CA PHE A 722 1.80 6.59 -28.16
C PHE A 722 0.64 6.64 -29.17
N ALA A 723 0.39 5.51 -29.83
CA ALA A 723 -0.82 5.25 -30.60
C ALA A 723 -1.38 3.88 -30.25
N SER A 724 -2.71 3.76 -30.08
CA SER A 724 -3.35 2.47 -29.79
C SER A 724 -3.08 1.41 -30.88
N ASP A 725 -2.86 1.88 -32.11
CA ASP A 725 -2.46 1.09 -33.27
C ASP A 725 -1.04 1.48 -33.67
N GLU A 726 -0.09 0.56 -33.49
CA GLU A 726 1.35 0.78 -33.72
C GLU A 726 1.64 1.20 -35.16
N ALA A 727 0.83 0.76 -36.13
CA ALA A 727 0.99 1.15 -37.54
C ALA A 727 0.77 2.65 -37.79
N LYS A 728 0.25 3.38 -36.80
CA LYS A 728 -0.04 4.82 -36.85
C LYS A 728 0.88 5.65 -35.96
N GLU A 729 1.90 5.05 -35.35
CA GLU A 729 2.84 5.77 -34.51
C GLU A 729 3.66 6.77 -35.34
N GLU A 730 3.65 8.02 -34.92
CA GLU A 730 4.58 9.05 -35.40
C GLU A 730 5.84 9.01 -34.54
N SER A 731 7.01 8.82 -35.15
CA SER A 731 8.29 8.86 -34.43
C SER A 731 9.04 10.14 -34.70
N LEU A 732 9.37 10.90 -33.66
CA LEU A 732 10.15 12.14 -33.73
C LEU A 732 11.33 12.12 -32.75
N PRO A 733 12.35 12.98 -32.96
CA PRO A 733 13.37 13.24 -31.96
C PRO A 733 12.78 13.69 -30.63
N ILE A 734 13.39 13.30 -29.50
CA ILE A 734 12.99 13.77 -28.17
C ILE A 734 12.89 15.31 -28.10
N TYR A 735 13.77 16.04 -28.81
CA TYR A 735 13.66 17.49 -28.91
C TYR A 735 12.25 17.95 -29.34
N ASP A 736 11.66 17.34 -30.36
CA ASP A 736 10.32 17.68 -30.85
C ASP A 736 9.22 17.26 -29.87
N HIS A 737 9.43 16.18 -29.12
CA HIS A 737 8.56 15.78 -28.00
C HIS A 737 8.51 16.87 -26.91
N LEU A 738 9.65 17.47 -26.57
CA LEU A 738 9.73 18.61 -25.64
C LEU A 738 8.98 19.83 -26.19
N ILE A 739 9.16 20.14 -27.48
CA ILE A 739 8.49 21.28 -28.12
C ILE A 739 6.96 21.12 -28.08
N ARG A 740 6.42 19.92 -28.32
CA ARG A 740 4.97 19.68 -28.22
C ARG A 740 4.45 19.86 -26.80
N ALA A 741 5.15 19.31 -25.81
CA ALA A 741 4.76 19.48 -24.41
C ALA A 741 4.76 20.96 -24.00
N LEU A 742 5.82 21.71 -24.33
CA LEU A 742 5.91 23.14 -24.06
C LEU A 742 4.84 23.95 -24.80
N GLY A 743 4.51 23.57 -26.04
CA GLY A 743 3.42 24.17 -26.81
C GLY A 743 2.06 23.98 -26.11
N LEU A 744 1.77 22.76 -25.65
CA LEU A 744 0.53 22.44 -24.95
C LEU A 744 0.41 23.14 -23.60
N ILE A 745 1.53 23.27 -22.86
CA ILE A 745 1.61 24.09 -21.63
C ILE A 745 1.17 25.53 -21.95
N GLY A 746 1.73 26.14 -23.01
CA GLY A 746 1.36 27.49 -23.44
C GLY A 746 -0.12 27.67 -23.85
N GLU A 747 -0.84 26.60 -24.12
CA GLU A 747 -2.29 26.61 -24.43
C GLU A 747 -3.16 26.47 -23.17
N ARG A 748 -2.62 25.97 -22.05
CA ARG A 748 -3.37 25.64 -20.81
C ARG A 748 -3.30 26.74 -19.74
N LEU A 749 -3.15 27.99 -20.16
CA LEU A 749 -2.99 29.15 -19.28
C LEU A 749 -4.33 29.81 -18.90
N ILE A 750 -4.38 30.38 -17.70
CA ILE A 750 -5.44 31.31 -17.28
C ILE A 750 -5.43 32.53 -18.22
N PRO A 751 -6.57 32.88 -18.85
CA PRO A 751 -6.64 33.96 -19.82
C PRO A 751 -6.07 35.29 -19.30
N GLY A 752 -5.16 35.89 -20.07
CA GLY A 752 -4.53 37.17 -19.75
C GLY A 752 -3.37 37.10 -18.74
N THR A 753 -2.93 35.89 -18.39
CA THR A 753 -1.78 35.66 -17.50
C THR A 753 -0.86 34.57 -18.08
N ARG A 754 0.25 34.30 -17.41
CA ARG A 754 1.14 33.13 -17.60
C ARG A 754 0.94 32.04 -16.55
N LEU A 755 -0.18 32.08 -15.81
CA LEU A 755 -0.47 31.09 -14.77
C LEU A 755 -1.17 29.89 -15.37
N GLU A 756 -0.79 28.69 -14.95
CA GLU A 756 -1.43 27.47 -15.42
C GLU A 756 -2.85 27.31 -14.87
N ALA A 757 -3.77 26.92 -15.76
CA ALA A 757 -5.06 26.41 -15.37
C ALA A 757 -4.88 25.08 -14.64
N TYR A 758 -5.80 24.77 -13.73
CA TYR A 758 -5.68 23.61 -12.85
C TYR A 758 -5.76 22.28 -13.61
N GLY A 759 -6.51 22.27 -14.71
CA GLY A 759 -6.83 21.02 -15.41
C GLY A 759 -7.54 20.06 -14.46
N HIS A 760 -7.19 18.77 -14.53
CA HIS A 760 -7.88 17.73 -13.77
C HIS A 760 -7.35 17.53 -12.35
N GLY A 761 -6.41 18.33 -11.88
CA GLY A 761 -5.80 18.18 -10.55
C GLY A 761 -4.33 18.59 -10.49
N ASP A 762 -3.73 18.49 -9.31
CA ASP A 762 -2.30 18.66 -9.07
C ASP A 762 -1.70 17.45 -8.32
N TRP A 763 -0.61 17.68 -7.56
CA TRP A 763 0.02 16.66 -6.72
C TRP A 763 -0.93 16.00 -5.73
N ASN A 764 -1.82 16.78 -5.10
CA ASN A 764 -2.75 16.21 -4.16
C ASN A 764 -3.91 15.59 -4.92
N ASP A 765 -3.74 14.30 -5.12
CA ASP A 765 -4.66 13.38 -5.75
C ASP A 765 -6.10 13.50 -5.21
N SER A 766 -6.27 13.91 -3.95
CA SER A 766 -7.59 14.09 -3.35
C SER A 766 -8.34 15.36 -3.75
N LEU A 767 -7.65 16.35 -4.34
CA LEU A 767 -8.18 17.67 -4.66
C LEU A 767 -8.60 17.84 -6.13
N GLN A 768 -8.88 16.75 -6.84
CA GLN A 768 -9.47 16.84 -8.18
C GLN A 768 -10.76 17.69 -8.15
N PRO A 769 -11.00 18.56 -9.15
CA PRO A 769 -12.16 19.44 -9.15
C PRO A 769 -13.46 18.64 -9.29
N ALA A 770 -14.45 18.93 -8.44
CA ALA A 770 -15.77 18.30 -8.50
C ALA A 770 -16.62 18.85 -9.66
N ASP A 771 -16.50 20.16 -9.94
CA ASP A 771 -17.10 20.80 -11.10
C ASP A 771 -16.09 20.86 -12.26
N PRO A 772 -16.39 20.30 -13.45
CA PRO A 772 -15.53 20.41 -14.62
C PRO A 772 -15.15 21.83 -15.00
N ALA A 773 -15.98 22.84 -14.71
CA ALA A 773 -15.65 24.24 -15.01
C ALA A 773 -14.41 24.72 -14.24
N LEU A 774 -14.19 24.23 -13.01
CA LEU A 774 -13.02 24.58 -12.19
C LEU A 774 -11.69 24.23 -12.87
N ARG A 775 -11.69 23.29 -13.82
CA ARG A 775 -10.48 22.92 -14.56
C ARG A 775 -9.86 24.09 -15.31
N ASP A 776 -10.70 24.97 -15.84
CA ASP A 776 -10.29 26.05 -16.75
C ASP A 776 -10.03 27.38 -16.03
N HIS A 777 -10.62 27.57 -14.85
CA HIS A 777 -10.54 28.84 -14.12
C HIS A 777 -9.92 28.74 -12.73
N LEU A 778 -9.72 27.54 -12.18
CA LEU A 778 -8.91 27.38 -10.98
C LEU A 778 -7.42 27.36 -11.36
N CYS A 779 -6.57 27.90 -10.51
CA CYS A 779 -5.12 27.86 -10.63
C CYS A 779 -4.53 27.33 -9.33
N SER A 780 -3.73 26.27 -9.40
CA SER A 780 -2.94 25.77 -8.26
C SER A 780 -1.65 26.57 -8.15
N SER A 781 -1.45 27.27 -7.02
CA SER A 781 -0.21 28.01 -6.81
C SER A 781 1.01 27.07 -6.78
N TRP A 782 0.83 25.82 -6.36
CA TRP A 782 1.89 24.82 -6.40
C TRP A 782 2.25 24.43 -7.84
N THR A 783 1.28 24.18 -8.72
CA THR A 783 1.56 23.85 -10.13
C THR A 783 2.34 24.98 -10.82
N VAL A 784 2.05 26.25 -10.49
CA VAL A 784 2.82 27.39 -11.02
C VAL A 784 4.28 27.36 -10.54
N THR A 785 4.55 26.98 -9.29
CA THR A 785 5.94 26.82 -8.82
C THR A 785 6.67 25.70 -9.56
N LEU A 786 5.97 24.60 -9.90
CA LEU A 786 6.52 23.49 -10.69
C LEU A 786 6.77 23.91 -12.14
N HIS A 787 5.84 24.66 -12.75
CA HIS A 787 6.02 25.21 -14.09
C HIS A 787 7.29 26.08 -14.15
N TYR A 788 7.45 27.03 -13.23
CA TYR A 788 8.66 27.84 -13.12
C TYR A 788 9.93 26.98 -12.99
N GLN A 789 9.90 25.96 -12.13
CA GLN A 789 11.02 25.04 -11.93
C GLN A 789 11.42 24.33 -13.23
N VAL A 790 10.45 23.79 -13.97
CA VAL A 790 10.69 23.08 -15.22
C VAL A 790 11.37 23.98 -16.24
N LEU A 791 10.88 25.20 -16.44
CA LEU A 791 11.46 26.12 -17.42
C LEU A 791 12.90 26.50 -17.05
N MET A 792 13.16 26.81 -15.78
CA MET A 792 14.51 27.15 -15.33
C MET A 792 15.48 25.97 -15.42
N SER A 793 15.06 24.77 -15.01
CA SER A 793 15.88 23.56 -15.11
C SER A 793 16.14 23.17 -16.58
N LEU A 794 15.13 23.22 -17.45
CA LEU A 794 15.31 22.96 -18.87
C LEU A 794 16.20 24.02 -19.53
N ALA A 795 16.04 25.30 -19.19
CA ALA A 795 16.87 26.37 -19.73
C ALA A 795 18.36 26.13 -19.43
N SER A 796 18.68 25.80 -18.18
CA SER A 796 20.02 25.43 -17.74
C SER A 796 20.55 24.19 -18.49
N ALA A 797 19.77 23.10 -18.49
CA ALA A 797 20.14 21.85 -19.13
C ALA A 797 20.40 21.99 -20.64
N LEU A 798 19.49 22.65 -21.36
CA LEU A 798 19.55 22.88 -22.80
C LEU A 798 20.72 23.80 -23.16
N GLY A 799 20.94 24.88 -22.40
CA GLY A 799 22.12 25.72 -22.54
C GLY A 799 23.43 24.92 -22.40
N GLY A 800 23.48 24.02 -21.40
CA GLY A 800 24.62 23.14 -21.13
C GLY A 800 24.93 22.12 -22.23
N VAL A 801 23.93 21.73 -23.04
CA VAL A 801 24.09 20.80 -24.17
C VAL A 801 24.07 21.48 -25.55
N GLY A 802 24.09 22.81 -25.60
CA GLY A 802 24.25 23.59 -26.84
C GLY A 802 22.97 24.17 -27.44
N GLU A 803 21.80 23.94 -26.83
CA GLU A 803 20.48 24.42 -27.27
C GLU A 803 20.12 25.79 -26.64
N SER A 804 21.06 26.73 -26.71
CA SER A 804 20.99 28.03 -26.00
C SER A 804 19.83 28.95 -26.41
N VAL A 805 19.35 28.87 -27.66
CA VAL A 805 18.24 29.71 -28.15
C VAL A 805 16.93 29.34 -27.44
N LEU A 806 16.61 28.04 -27.41
CA LEU A 806 15.43 27.57 -26.69
C LEU A 806 15.59 27.84 -25.19
N GLY A 807 16.76 27.58 -24.61
CA GLY A 807 17.01 27.86 -23.20
C GLY A 807 16.76 29.33 -22.82
N GLY A 808 17.19 30.29 -23.64
CA GLY A 808 16.93 31.72 -23.39
C GLY A 808 15.44 32.12 -23.51
N LEU A 809 14.67 31.44 -24.36
CA LEU A 809 13.21 31.65 -24.45
C LEU A 809 12.52 31.16 -23.16
N LEU A 810 12.87 29.96 -22.70
CA LEU A 810 12.30 29.39 -21.48
C LEU A 810 12.66 30.24 -20.24
N GLU A 811 13.88 30.76 -20.16
CA GLU A 811 14.29 31.67 -19.09
C GLU A 811 13.49 32.99 -19.10
N THR A 812 13.14 33.49 -20.30
CA THR A 812 12.30 34.69 -20.45
C THR A 812 10.88 34.41 -19.98
N GLU A 813 10.30 33.29 -20.39
CA GLU A 813 8.96 32.87 -19.97
C GLU A 813 8.87 32.62 -18.46
N ALA A 814 9.88 31.99 -17.86
CA ALA A 814 9.96 31.80 -16.42
C ALA A 814 9.93 33.13 -15.65
N LYS A 815 10.55 34.20 -16.18
CA LYS A 815 10.49 35.54 -15.58
C LYS A 815 9.09 36.15 -15.65
N GLU A 816 8.35 35.91 -16.73
CA GLU A 816 6.94 36.34 -16.85
C GLU A 816 6.04 35.58 -15.86
N ILE A 817 6.23 34.26 -15.73
CA ILE A 817 5.53 33.44 -14.72
C ILE A 817 5.81 33.94 -13.31
N LEU A 818 7.07 34.23 -12.98
CA LEU A 818 7.42 34.76 -11.66
C LEU A 818 6.75 36.13 -11.41
N ALA A 819 6.65 36.98 -12.42
CA ALA A 819 5.97 38.26 -12.30
C ALA A 819 4.47 38.09 -12.01
N ASP A 820 3.79 37.18 -12.72
CA ASP A 820 2.37 36.89 -12.47
C ASP A 820 2.15 36.15 -11.14
N PHE A 821 3.05 35.25 -10.76
CA PHE A 821 3.05 34.62 -9.43
C PHE A 821 3.09 35.68 -8.33
N ARG A 822 4.04 36.63 -8.40
CA ARG A 822 4.15 37.70 -7.39
C ARG A 822 2.93 38.61 -7.37
N LYS A 823 2.28 38.83 -8.51
CA LYS A 823 1.12 39.71 -8.65
C LYS A 823 -0.19 39.08 -8.15
N HIS A 824 -0.39 37.79 -8.44
CA HIS A 824 -1.68 37.13 -8.25
C HIS A 824 -1.68 36.08 -7.13
N LEU A 825 -0.51 35.51 -6.82
CA LEU A 825 -0.34 34.34 -5.94
C LEU A 825 0.50 34.65 -4.68
N LEU A 826 0.89 35.90 -4.44
CA LEU A 826 1.47 36.34 -3.18
C LEU A 826 0.63 37.50 -2.64
N VAL A 827 -0.36 37.16 -1.81
CA VAL A 827 -1.41 38.09 -1.38
C VAL A 827 -1.27 38.32 0.11
N ASP A 828 -1.16 39.60 0.52
CA ASP A 828 -0.93 39.97 1.92
C ASP A 828 0.24 39.21 2.58
N GLY A 829 1.27 38.88 1.79
CA GLY A 829 2.47 38.16 2.24
C GLY A 829 2.31 36.63 2.39
N VAL A 830 1.19 36.06 1.92
CA VAL A 830 0.88 34.62 1.99
C VAL A 830 0.56 34.07 0.60
N ILE A 831 1.06 32.88 0.30
CA ILE A 831 0.71 32.17 -0.93
C ILE A 831 -0.59 31.36 -0.70
N PRO A 832 -1.68 31.59 -1.47
CA PRO A 832 -2.88 30.77 -1.40
C PRO A 832 -2.62 29.35 -1.91
N GLY A 833 -3.46 28.38 -1.55
CA GLY A 833 -3.41 27.07 -2.21
C GLY A 833 -3.88 27.15 -3.66
N TYR A 834 -5.02 27.81 -3.86
CA TYR A 834 -5.64 27.99 -5.17
C TYR A 834 -6.22 29.38 -5.35
N VAL A 835 -6.32 29.82 -6.61
CA VAL A 835 -7.03 31.04 -6.99
C VAL A 835 -8.04 30.70 -8.07
N ASN A 836 -9.29 31.12 -7.88
CA ASN A 836 -10.36 30.97 -8.86
C ASN A 836 -10.52 32.28 -9.64
N PHE A 837 -10.30 32.20 -10.95
CA PHE A 837 -10.36 33.28 -11.94
C PHE A 837 -11.68 33.33 -12.75
N GLU A 838 -12.74 32.68 -12.27
CA GLU A 838 -14.07 32.72 -12.90
C GLU A 838 -14.55 34.18 -13.10
N ASP A 839 -14.29 35.05 -12.13
CA ASP A 839 -14.43 36.50 -12.25
C ASP A 839 -13.03 37.16 -12.14
N PRO A 840 -12.40 37.56 -13.27
CA PRO A 840 -11.09 38.21 -13.27
C PRO A 840 -11.03 39.54 -12.51
N GLU A 841 -12.17 40.22 -12.31
CA GLU A 841 -12.24 41.48 -11.55
C GLU A 841 -12.35 41.23 -10.03
N ALA A 842 -12.76 40.02 -9.63
CA ALA A 842 -13.01 39.63 -8.24
C ALA A 842 -12.59 38.17 -7.96
N VAL A 843 -11.30 37.88 -8.15
CA VAL A 843 -10.75 36.52 -7.94
C VAL A 843 -10.98 36.03 -6.51
N ALA A 844 -11.26 34.74 -6.35
CA ALA A 844 -11.47 34.12 -5.05
C ALA A 844 -10.27 33.25 -4.64
N TYR A 845 -9.78 33.44 -3.42
CA TYR A 845 -8.66 32.68 -2.87
C TYR A 845 -9.17 31.48 -2.05
N LEU A 846 -8.60 30.30 -2.29
CA LEU A 846 -8.85 29.09 -1.50
C LEU A 846 -7.59 28.68 -0.75
N LEU A 847 -7.77 28.10 0.45
CA LEU A 847 -6.68 27.72 1.35
C LEU A 847 -5.78 28.93 1.65
N HIS A 848 -6.41 30.03 2.00
CA HIS A 848 -5.81 31.33 2.27
C HIS A 848 -6.60 31.98 3.43
N PRO A 849 -6.04 32.91 4.23
CA PRO A 849 -6.81 33.59 5.28
C PRO A 849 -8.07 34.32 4.81
N LEU A 850 -8.20 34.60 3.50
CA LEU A 850 -9.39 35.19 2.86
C LEU A 850 -10.42 34.14 2.39
N ASP A 851 -10.17 32.85 2.58
CA ASP A 851 -11.05 31.77 2.13
C ASP A 851 -12.22 31.59 3.11
N HIS A 852 -13.40 32.01 2.66
CA HIS A 852 -14.67 31.79 3.36
C HIS A 852 -15.46 30.58 2.84
N LYS A 853 -15.00 29.91 1.77
CA LYS A 853 -15.67 28.78 1.14
C LYS A 853 -15.28 27.46 1.79
N THR A 854 -13.99 27.18 1.94
CA THR A 854 -13.50 25.92 2.53
C THR A 854 -13.29 26.04 4.04
N GLY A 855 -12.94 27.24 4.52
CA GLY A 855 -12.52 27.50 5.90
C GLY A 855 -11.07 27.12 6.21
N LEU A 856 -10.32 26.61 5.21
CA LEU A 856 -8.88 26.37 5.30
C LEU A 856 -8.10 27.66 5.04
N ARG A 857 -6.96 27.84 5.70
CA ARG A 857 -6.20 29.09 5.65
C ARG A 857 -4.81 28.97 5.05
N TYR A 858 -4.20 27.79 5.12
CA TYR A 858 -2.82 27.62 4.67
C TYR A 858 -2.64 26.28 3.96
N SER A 859 -1.78 26.29 2.94
CA SER A 859 -1.40 25.10 2.17
C SER A 859 0.12 24.96 2.15
N LEU A 860 0.64 23.79 2.52
CA LEU A 860 2.07 23.54 2.66
C LEU A 860 2.80 23.56 1.31
N LEU A 861 2.27 22.84 0.33
CA LEU A 861 2.92 22.58 -0.96
C LEU A 861 3.39 23.85 -1.69
N PRO A 862 2.54 24.87 -1.93
CA PRO A 862 2.99 26.06 -2.63
C PRO A 862 4.06 26.83 -1.86
N MET A 863 4.00 26.85 -0.52
CA MET A 863 4.98 27.54 0.32
C MET A 863 6.36 26.91 0.20
N ILE A 864 6.45 25.59 0.37
CA ILE A 864 7.75 24.89 0.36
C ILE A 864 8.35 24.89 -1.05
N HIS A 865 7.55 24.77 -2.11
CA HIS A 865 8.07 24.77 -3.48
C HIS A 865 8.48 26.17 -3.95
N ALA A 866 7.81 27.24 -3.53
CA ALA A 866 8.26 28.61 -3.80
C ALA A 866 9.62 28.89 -3.14
N VAL A 867 9.88 28.33 -1.95
CA VAL A 867 11.20 28.36 -1.31
C VAL A 867 12.21 27.54 -2.13
N ILE A 868 11.90 26.27 -2.44
CA ILE A 868 12.80 25.37 -3.19
C ILE A 868 13.26 26.01 -4.51
N ASN A 869 12.33 26.69 -5.20
CA ASN A 869 12.55 27.26 -6.52
C ASN A 869 13.01 28.72 -6.49
N HIS A 870 13.40 29.25 -5.32
CA HIS A 870 14.00 30.59 -5.17
C HIS A 870 13.07 31.74 -5.65
N MET A 871 11.76 31.57 -5.52
CA MET A 871 10.75 32.53 -6.00
C MET A 871 10.42 33.64 -4.98
N LEU A 872 10.91 33.49 -3.74
CA LEU A 872 10.65 34.40 -2.62
C LEU A 872 11.91 35.16 -2.24
N THR A 873 11.73 36.36 -1.70
CA THR A 873 12.78 37.07 -0.97
C THR A 873 13.10 36.33 0.34
N PRO A 874 14.27 36.56 0.97
CA PRO A 874 14.61 35.93 2.24
C PRO A 874 13.59 36.20 3.38
N GLU A 875 13.04 37.41 3.43
CA GLU A 875 12.02 37.79 4.41
C GLU A 875 10.68 37.06 4.15
N GLU A 876 10.24 37.01 2.89
CA GLU A 876 9.05 36.25 2.48
C GLU A 876 9.22 34.75 2.80
N ALA A 877 10.36 34.15 2.46
CA ALA A 877 10.63 32.74 2.75
C ALA A 877 10.65 32.45 4.26
N LYS A 878 11.26 33.34 5.06
CA LYS A 878 11.22 33.23 6.53
C LYS A 878 9.79 33.31 7.05
N ASN A 879 8.98 34.27 6.57
CA ASN A 879 7.59 34.41 6.98
C ASN A 879 6.78 33.13 6.71
N HIS A 880 7.00 32.47 5.57
CA HIS A 880 6.34 31.20 5.26
C HIS A 880 6.79 30.06 6.18
N PHE A 881 8.07 29.98 6.58
CA PHE A 881 8.49 29.02 7.60
C PHE A 881 7.86 29.31 8.97
N ASP A 882 7.75 30.58 9.37
CA ASP A 882 7.08 30.96 10.61
C ASP A 882 5.59 30.53 10.58
N LEU A 883 4.91 30.67 9.44
CA LEU A 883 3.53 30.17 9.24
C LEU A 883 3.45 28.64 9.30
N ILE A 884 4.39 27.93 8.67
CA ILE A 884 4.44 26.47 8.70
C ILE A 884 4.63 25.97 10.14
N ASP A 885 5.54 26.59 10.89
CA ASP A 885 5.78 26.26 12.30
C ASP A 885 4.56 26.52 13.19
N LEU A 886 3.80 27.59 12.90
CA LEU A 886 2.64 27.96 13.71
C LEU A 886 1.38 27.14 13.36
N HIS A 887 1.16 26.81 12.08
CA HIS A 887 -0.13 26.32 11.59
C HIS A 887 -0.09 24.95 10.92
N LEU A 888 1.06 24.51 10.43
CA LEU A 888 1.16 23.33 9.55
C LEU A 888 2.09 22.24 10.11
N LYS A 889 2.41 22.25 11.40
CA LYS A 889 3.26 21.23 12.04
C LYS A 889 2.57 20.52 13.19
N GLY A 890 2.67 19.18 13.14
CA GLY A 890 2.43 18.29 14.27
C GLY A 890 3.75 17.74 14.84
N PRO A 891 3.69 16.95 15.94
CA PRO A 891 4.88 16.31 16.51
C PRO A 891 5.56 15.37 15.51
N ASP A 892 4.80 14.81 14.57
CA ASP A 892 5.24 13.88 13.53
C ASP A 892 5.78 14.52 12.25
N GLY A 893 5.50 15.81 12.00
CA GLY A 893 6.02 16.50 10.83
C GLY A 893 5.10 17.58 10.27
N ALA A 894 5.37 17.96 9.03
CA ALA A 894 4.62 18.99 8.31
C ALA A 894 3.34 18.40 7.69
N ARG A 895 2.26 19.17 7.74
CA ARG A 895 0.89 18.79 7.35
C ARG A 895 0.45 19.62 6.16
N LEU A 896 -0.31 19.01 5.25
CA LEU A 896 -0.73 19.62 3.98
C LEU A 896 -1.55 20.90 4.19
N PHE A 897 -2.46 20.90 5.17
CA PHE A 897 -3.36 22.01 5.51
C PHE A 897 -3.41 22.26 7.02
N ASP A 898 -3.91 23.42 7.43
CA ASP A 898 -4.02 23.82 8.85
C ASP A 898 -5.10 23.05 9.63
N ARG A 899 -6.02 22.41 8.92
CA ARG A 899 -7.12 21.59 9.45
C ARG A 899 -7.70 20.72 8.33
N PRO A 900 -8.47 19.66 8.64
CA PRO A 900 -9.15 18.87 7.61
C PRO A 900 -10.29 19.65 6.96
N MET A 901 -10.59 19.31 5.70
CA MET A 901 -11.80 19.78 5.05
C MET A 901 -13.05 19.24 5.75
N VAL A 902 -14.11 20.05 5.79
CA VAL A 902 -15.42 19.65 6.32
C VAL A 902 -15.99 18.50 5.48
N TYR A 903 -16.25 17.38 6.13
CA TYR A 903 -16.92 16.22 5.54
C TYR A 903 -18.44 16.29 5.75
N ARG A 904 -19.23 15.83 4.77
CA ARG A 904 -20.70 15.99 4.75
C ARG A 904 -21.43 14.72 4.30
N GLY A 905 -20.97 13.55 4.72
CA GLY A 905 -21.55 12.25 4.35
C GLY A 905 -21.30 11.82 2.90
N GLY A 906 -20.30 12.43 2.23
CA GLY A 906 -19.81 12.00 0.91
C GLY A 906 -20.12 12.88 -0.30
N PRO A 907 -21.23 13.63 -0.40
CA PRO A 907 -21.47 14.54 -1.52
C PRO A 907 -20.38 15.61 -1.69
N MET A 908 -19.91 15.77 -2.94
CA MET A 908 -18.84 16.70 -3.32
C MET A 908 -19.39 18.09 -3.63
N ARG A 909 -18.65 19.14 -3.27
CA ARG A 909 -18.94 20.54 -3.65
C ARG A 909 -17.81 21.19 -4.43
N ILE A 910 -16.57 21.08 -3.95
CA ILE A 910 -15.41 21.75 -4.56
C ILE A 910 -14.44 20.70 -5.09
N PHE A 911 -14.11 19.73 -4.24
CA PHE A 911 -13.13 18.69 -4.56
C PHE A 911 -13.76 17.30 -4.49
N GLN A 912 -13.15 16.35 -5.20
CA GLN A 912 -13.62 14.97 -5.26
C GLN A 912 -13.26 14.20 -3.98
N ARG A 913 -12.10 13.52 -3.97
CA ARG A 913 -11.79 12.55 -2.91
C ARG A 913 -11.61 13.16 -1.52
N ALA A 914 -11.21 14.42 -1.41
CA ALA A 914 -11.14 15.13 -0.14
C ALA A 914 -12.51 15.25 0.58
N GLU A 915 -13.60 15.24 -0.20
CA GLU A 915 -14.98 15.32 0.29
C GLU A 915 -15.71 13.96 0.26
N THR A 916 -15.20 12.94 -0.43
CA THR A 916 -15.79 11.58 -0.47
C THR A 916 -15.13 10.57 0.46
N ALA A 917 -13.84 10.73 0.81
CA ALA A 917 -13.13 9.79 1.67
C ALA A 917 -13.62 9.86 3.13
N THR A 918 -13.93 8.70 3.70
CA THR A 918 -14.48 8.54 5.06
C THR A 918 -13.39 8.20 6.07
N TYR A 919 -12.34 7.49 5.63
CA TYR A 919 -11.16 7.19 6.45
C TYR A 919 -10.27 8.42 6.61
N PHE A 920 -9.89 8.73 7.85
CA PHE A 920 -8.93 9.78 8.16
C PHE A 920 -7.48 9.25 8.17
N GLY A 921 -6.96 8.98 6.98
CA GLY A 921 -5.56 8.61 6.78
C GLY A 921 -5.11 8.98 5.38
N ARG A 922 -3.95 8.48 4.95
CA ARG A 922 -3.41 8.82 3.63
C ARG A 922 -3.25 10.34 3.43
N GLU A 923 -3.55 10.89 2.26
CA GLU A 923 -3.52 12.33 2.00
C GLU A 923 -4.58 13.09 2.82
N ILE A 924 -5.69 12.42 3.19
CA ILE A 924 -6.80 12.99 3.98
C ILE A 924 -6.37 13.24 5.44
N GLY A 925 -5.47 12.40 5.97
CA GLY A 925 -4.84 12.54 7.30
C GLY A 925 -3.86 13.72 7.41
N LEU A 926 -3.59 14.41 6.29
CA LEU A 926 -2.80 15.63 6.14
C LEU A 926 -1.29 15.50 6.36
N MET A 927 -0.79 14.53 7.13
CA MET A 927 0.64 14.24 7.19
C MET A 927 0.96 13.14 6.17
N TYR A 928 1.35 13.55 4.96
CA TYR A 928 1.81 12.64 3.93
C TYR A 928 3.34 12.74 3.81
N THR A 929 4.04 11.63 4.05
CA THR A 929 5.50 11.61 4.22
C THR A 929 6.24 12.17 2.99
N HIS A 930 5.70 12.00 1.79
CA HIS A 930 6.27 12.62 0.57
C HIS A 930 6.32 14.15 0.67
N ALA A 931 5.22 14.80 1.04
CA ALA A 931 5.17 16.26 1.19
C ALA A 931 6.07 16.73 2.35
N HIS A 932 6.18 15.93 3.41
CA HIS A 932 7.12 16.18 4.50
C HIS A 932 8.59 16.14 4.04
N LEU A 933 8.94 15.22 3.14
CA LEU A 933 10.29 15.16 2.56
C LEU A 933 10.58 16.39 1.68
N ARG A 934 9.59 16.91 0.93
CA ARG A 934 9.74 18.19 0.22
C ARG A 934 9.86 19.38 1.18
N TYR A 935 9.22 19.33 2.35
CA TYR A 935 9.46 20.33 3.41
C TYR A 935 10.91 20.26 3.92
N ALA A 936 11.46 19.05 4.10
CA ALA A 936 12.89 18.89 4.41
C ALA A 936 13.78 19.47 3.31
N GLU A 937 13.46 19.25 2.03
CA GLU A 937 14.16 19.86 0.89
C GLU A 937 14.14 21.40 0.94
N ALA A 938 13.00 22.00 1.27
CA ALA A 938 12.88 23.45 1.42
C ALA A 938 13.76 23.99 2.57
N LEU A 939 13.83 23.27 3.70
CA LEU A 939 14.72 23.62 4.80
C LEU A 939 16.21 23.53 4.40
N TRP A 940 16.56 22.56 3.55
CA TRP A 940 17.91 22.46 2.98
C TRP A 940 18.25 23.64 2.07
N GLN A 941 17.32 24.03 1.21
CA GLN A 941 17.49 25.20 0.34
C GLN A 941 17.65 26.49 1.15
N PHE A 942 16.88 26.64 2.22
CA PHE A 942 16.94 27.81 3.10
C PHE A 942 18.19 27.85 3.99
N GLY A 943 18.73 26.68 4.39
CA GLY A 943 19.91 26.58 5.27
C GLY A 943 19.60 26.31 6.74
N HIS A 944 18.41 25.83 7.07
CA HIS A 944 18.03 25.49 8.44
C HIS A 944 18.52 24.09 8.82
N ALA A 945 19.81 23.97 9.18
CA ALA A 945 20.46 22.67 9.39
C ALA A 945 19.77 21.76 10.42
N GLU A 946 19.42 22.31 11.59
CA GLU A 946 18.78 21.53 12.65
C GLU A 946 17.39 21.05 12.25
N ALA A 947 16.55 21.94 11.71
CA ALA A 947 15.19 21.59 11.31
C ALA A 947 15.19 20.61 10.12
N PHE A 948 16.11 20.76 9.16
CA PHE A 948 16.28 19.82 8.05
C PHE A 948 16.57 18.41 8.56
N PHE A 949 17.55 18.31 9.48
CA PHE A 949 17.95 17.04 10.04
C PHE A 949 16.85 16.40 10.89
N GLU A 950 16.10 17.20 11.66
CA GLU A 950 14.94 16.73 12.42
C GLU A 950 13.84 16.20 11.49
N ALA A 951 13.48 16.94 10.44
CA ALA A 951 12.47 16.52 9.47
C ALA A 951 12.86 15.22 8.78
N LEU A 952 14.10 15.10 8.31
CA LEU A 952 14.59 13.87 7.70
C LEU A 952 14.56 12.69 8.69
N SER A 953 14.91 12.93 9.96
CA SER A 953 14.86 11.90 11.01
C SER A 953 13.45 11.42 11.31
N LYS A 954 12.44 12.31 11.26
CA LYS A 954 11.02 11.96 11.48
C LYS A 954 10.42 11.10 10.36
N ALA A 955 10.97 11.16 9.15
CA ALA A 955 10.59 10.28 8.04
C ALA A 955 11.17 8.86 8.15
N ILE A 956 12.06 8.60 9.12
CA ILE A 956 12.73 7.31 9.30
C ILE A 956 12.02 6.51 10.39
N PRO A 957 11.56 5.27 10.12
CA PRO A 957 10.80 4.49 11.09
C PRO A 957 11.66 3.92 12.24
N ILE A 958 12.98 3.88 12.09
CA ILE A 958 13.91 3.35 13.11
C ILE A 958 13.93 4.29 14.32
N GLY A 959 13.46 3.79 15.46
CA GLY A 959 13.41 4.56 16.71
C GLY A 959 12.52 5.81 16.61
N VAL A 960 11.50 5.82 15.73
CA VAL A 960 10.62 6.98 15.53
C VAL A 960 9.94 7.44 16.83
N ARG A 961 9.64 6.52 17.75
CA ARG A 961 9.05 6.79 19.07
C ARG A 961 9.99 7.57 20.01
N ASP A 962 11.28 7.62 19.71
CA ASP A 962 12.23 8.47 20.42
C ASP A 962 11.96 9.94 20.12
N LEU A 963 11.60 10.24 18.86
CA LEU A 963 11.36 11.58 18.32
C LEU A 963 9.89 12.00 18.41
N VAL A 964 8.97 11.06 18.22
CA VAL A 964 7.52 11.28 18.16
C VAL A 964 6.86 10.38 19.20
N LYS A 965 6.63 10.91 20.41
CA LYS A 965 6.15 10.12 21.56
C LYS A 965 4.78 9.48 21.33
N THR A 966 3.94 10.10 20.51
CA THR A 966 2.62 9.62 20.12
C THR A 966 2.64 8.60 18.97
N ALA A 967 3.79 8.32 18.36
CA ALA A 967 3.88 7.34 17.29
C ALA A 967 3.61 5.93 17.81
N ALA A 968 2.73 5.21 17.11
CA ALA A 968 2.51 3.79 17.34
C ALA A 968 3.69 2.95 16.82
N LEU A 969 3.80 1.73 17.36
CA LEU A 969 4.73 0.72 16.87
C LEU A 969 4.43 0.40 15.40
N ARG A 970 5.49 0.28 14.60
CA ARG A 970 5.41 -0.04 13.17
C ARG A 970 6.64 -0.83 12.71
N GLN A 971 6.57 -1.38 11.50
CA GLN A 971 7.72 -2.02 10.87
C GLN A 971 8.85 -1.00 10.67
N SER A 972 10.06 -1.34 11.16
CA SER A 972 11.18 -0.38 11.24
C SER A 972 12.11 -0.38 10.04
N ASN A 973 11.88 -1.22 9.03
CA ASN A 973 12.76 -1.38 7.88
C ASN A 973 12.05 -1.10 6.53
N CYS A 974 10.99 -0.30 6.52
CA CYS A 974 10.32 0.10 5.28
C CYS A 974 9.72 1.52 5.36
N TYR A 975 9.56 2.14 4.20
CA TYR A 975 8.89 3.43 4.07
C TYR A 975 7.39 3.33 4.44
N PHE A 976 6.87 4.34 5.12
CA PHE A 976 5.44 4.54 5.39
C PHE A 976 4.95 5.83 4.72
N SER A 977 3.81 5.78 4.03
CA SER A 977 3.33 6.87 3.17
C SER A 977 2.71 8.04 3.92
N SER A 978 2.16 7.80 5.11
CA SER A 978 1.50 8.81 5.94
C SER A 978 1.66 8.53 7.43
N SER A 979 1.43 9.56 8.23
CA SER A 979 1.29 9.48 9.68
C SER A 979 -0.17 9.79 10.03
N ASP A 980 -0.95 8.74 10.25
CA ASP A 980 -2.41 8.80 10.35
C ASP A 980 -2.82 8.92 11.82
N ALA A 981 -3.49 10.01 12.18
CA ALA A 981 -4.02 10.19 13.53
C ALA A 981 -5.21 9.26 13.75
N THR A 982 -5.27 8.56 14.89
CA THR A 982 -6.27 7.54 15.18
C THR A 982 -7.65 8.12 15.56
N PHE A 983 -8.19 9.00 14.74
CA PHE A 983 -9.59 9.42 14.82
C PHE A 983 -10.49 8.35 14.23
N ARG A 984 -11.68 8.19 14.80
CA ARG A 984 -12.63 7.16 14.38
C ARG A 984 -13.37 7.51 13.09
N ASP A 985 -13.49 8.79 12.76
CA ASP A 985 -14.21 9.31 11.60
C ASP A 985 -13.77 10.76 11.27
N ARG A 986 -14.26 11.29 10.15
CA ARG A 986 -13.97 12.65 9.68
C ARG A 986 -14.57 13.76 10.56
N TYR A 987 -15.63 13.47 11.30
CA TYR A 987 -16.30 14.46 12.15
C TYR A 987 -15.47 14.70 13.41
N GLN A 988 -15.03 13.63 14.07
CA GLN A 988 -14.10 13.69 15.19
C GLN A 988 -12.79 14.37 14.76
N ALA A 989 -12.24 13.98 13.60
CA ALA A 989 -11.01 14.58 13.09
C ALA A 989 -11.14 16.10 12.87
N TYR A 990 -12.33 16.59 12.51
CA TYR A 990 -12.59 18.03 12.33
C TYR A 990 -12.76 18.77 13.66
N GLU A 991 -13.48 18.18 14.60
CA GLU A 991 -13.77 18.78 15.92
C GLU A 991 -12.56 18.78 16.86
N GLU A 992 -11.75 17.72 16.81
CA GLU A 992 -10.67 17.43 17.77
C GLU A 992 -9.27 17.50 17.13
N TYR A 993 -9.14 18.14 15.96
CA TYR A 993 -7.87 18.18 15.21
C TYR A 993 -6.67 18.69 16.03
N ASP A 994 -6.91 19.68 16.89
CA ASP A 994 -5.86 20.30 17.73
C ASP A 994 -5.16 19.30 18.67
N LEU A 995 -5.82 18.18 19.03
CA LEU A 995 -5.24 17.12 19.88
C LEU A 995 -3.97 16.50 19.27
N ILE A 996 -3.81 16.55 17.94
CA ILE A 996 -2.58 16.10 17.28
C ILE A 996 -1.39 16.97 17.71
N ARG A 997 -1.56 18.29 17.66
CA ARG A 997 -0.49 19.24 18.03
C ARG A 997 -0.19 19.16 19.53
N GLU A 998 -1.22 18.90 20.34
CA GLU A 998 -1.10 18.72 21.79
C GLU A 998 -0.45 17.38 22.18
N GLY A 999 -0.33 16.44 21.23
CA GLY A 999 0.29 15.14 21.46
C GLY A 999 -0.61 14.18 22.26
N GLU A 1000 -1.93 14.34 22.14
CA GLU A 1000 -2.92 13.54 22.88
C GLU A 1000 -3.55 12.42 22.02
N VAL A 1001 -3.23 12.38 20.72
CA VAL A 1001 -3.72 11.35 19.78
C VAL A 1001 -2.55 10.49 19.28
N THR A 1002 -2.78 9.18 19.22
CA THR A 1002 -1.83 8.22 18.65
C THR A 1002 -1.68 8.42 17.13
N LEU A 1003 -0.45 8.27 16.64
CA LEU A 1003 -0.10 8.46 15.23
C LEU A 1003 0.38 7.13 14.64
N GLU A 1004 -0.45 6.53 13.79
CA GLU A 1004 -0.20 5.25 13.13
C GLU A 1004 0.59 5.42 11.83
N GLY A 1005 1.29 4.37 11.42
CA GLY A 1005 1.96 4.35 10.11
C GLY A 1005 0.99 3.94 9.00
N GLY A 1006 0.94 4.73 7.94
CA GLY A 1006 0.14 4.45 6.74
C GLY A 1006 0.66 3.29 5.89
N TRP A 1007 0.30 3.29 4.60
CA TRP A 1007 0.67 2.26 3.64
C TRP A 1007 2.17 2.20 3.37
N ARG A 1008 2.66 1.02 2.99
CA ARG A 1008 4.11 0.72 3.02
C ARG A 1008 4.70 0.38 1.65
N VAL A 1009 6.00 0.64 1.55
CA VAL A 1009 6.90 0.31 0.42
C VAL A 1009 6.66 1.13 -0.85
N TYR A 1010 5.46 1.10 -1.42
CA TYR A 1010 5.19 1.68 -2.75
C TYR A 1010 4.97 3.19 -2.67
N SER A 1011 6.04 3.96 -2.93
CA SER A 1011 6.00 5.42 -3.01
C SER A 1011 7.31 5.98 -3.56
N SER A 1012 7.23 7.11 -4.27
CA SER A 1012 8.39 7.94 -4.60
C SER A 1012 9.19 8.40 -3.38
N GLY A 1013 8.56 8.45 -2.20
CA GLY A 1013 9.17 8.97 -0.97
C GLY A 1013 10.44 8.23 -0.53
N ALA A 1014 10.55 6.91 -0.77
CA ALA A 1014 11.77 6.17 -0.45
C ALA A 1014 12.97 6.64 -1.31
N GLY A 1015 12.72 6.96 -2.58
CA GLY A 1015 13.73 7.50 -3.50
C GLY A 1015 14.12 8.93 -3.14
N ILE A 1016 13.13 9.78 -2.83
CA ILE A 1016 13.34 11.16 -2.38
C ILE A 1016 14.15 11.18 -1.08
N ALA A 1017 13.78 10.37 -0.08
CA ALA A 1017 14.50 10.30 1.20
C ALA A 1017 15.96 9.87 1.02
N SER A 1018 16.21 8.85 0.19
CA SER A 1018 17.57 8.42 -0.18
C SER A 1018 18.34 9.54 -0.88
N GLY A 1019 17.67 10.26 -1.79
CA GLY A 1019 18.21 11.43 -2.47
C GLY A 1019 18.59 12.56 -1.51
N LEU A 1020 17.74 12.89 -0.53
CA LEU A 1020 18.02 13.92 0.48
C LEU A 1020 19.19 13.52 1.38
N ILE A 1021 19.29 12.25 1.80
CA ILE A 1021 20.45 11.77 2.58
C ILE A 1021 21.75 11.94 1.77
N LEU A 1022 21.79 11.44 0.55
CA LEU A 1022 23.03 11.38 -0.25
C LEU A 1022 23.41 12.74 -0.87
N ARG A 1023 22.43 13.47 -1.40
CA ARG A 1023 22.66 14.68 -2.23
C ARG A 1023 22.47 16.00 -1.48
N ALA A 1024 21.74 16.00 -0.35
CA ALA A 1024 21.48 17.22 0.43
C ALA A 1024 22.21 17.22 1.79
N LEU A 1025 22.05 16.16 2.61
CA LEU A 1025 22.76 16.05 3.88
C LEU A 1025 24.27 15.93 3.67
N PHE A 1026 24.71 14.92 2.90
CA PHE A 1026 26.13 14.80 2.51
C PHE A 1026 26.50 15.76 1.38
N GLY A 1027 25.53 16.25 0.62
CA GLY A 1027 25.73 17.39 -0.27
C GLY A 1027 26.54 17.11 -1.53
N ILE A 1028 26.80 15.85 -1.90
CA ILE A 1028 27.62 15.51 -3.07
C ILE A 1028 26.72 15.24 -4.27
N ARG A 1029 26.86 16.03 -5.33
CA ARG A 1029 26.13 15.83 -6.60
C ARG A 1029 27.10 15.85 -7.77
N VAL A 1030 26.98 14.87 -8.66
CA VAL A 1030 27.84 14.74 -9.83
C VAL A 1030 27.10 15.22 -11.07
N THR A 1031 27.74 16.09 -11.84
CA THR A 1031 27.36 16.40 -13.22
C THR A 1031 28.53 16.13 -14.16
N ARG A 1032 28.27 16.16 -15.48
CA ARG A 1032 29.33 16.02 -16.48
C ARG A 1032 30.43 17.08 -16.35
N GLN A 1033 30.03 18.30 -16.02
CA GLN A 1033 30.91 19.46 -16.01
C GLN A 1033 31.49 19.75 -14.62
N ALA A 1034 30.82 19.33 -13.54
CA ALA A 1034 31.21 19.71 -12.20
C ALA A 1034 30.83 18.67 -11.13
N ILE A 1035 31.53 18.75 -10.00
CA ILE A 1035 31.12 18.13 -8.74
C ILE A 1035 30.60 19.25 -7.84
N TRP A 1036 29.35 19.14 -7.41
CA TRP A 1036 28.75 20.06 -6.46
C TRP A 1036 28.89 19.52 -5.05
N ILE A 1037 29.40 20.35 -4.15
CA ILE A 1037 29.51 20.09 -2.73
C ILE A 1037 28.66 21.14 -2.01
N ASP A 1038 27.47 20.76 -1.55
CA ASP A 1038 26.53 21.65 -0.87
C ASP A 1038 25.83 20.95 0.32
N PRO A 1039 26.61 20.48 1.32
CA PRO A 1039 26.05 19.81 2.48
C PRO A 1039 25.36 20.79 3.41
N LEU A 1040 24.40 20.30 4.19
CA LEU A 1040 23.82 21.02 5.31
C LEU A 1040 23.98 20.18 6.58
N ILE A 1041 24.95 20.56 7.41
CA ILE A 1041 25.43 19.76 8.53
C ILE A 1041 24.94 20.37 9.86
N PRO A 1042 24.06 19.67 10.61
CA PRO A 1042 23.62 20.13 11.92
C PRO A 1042 24.76 20.03 12.95
N GLN A 1043 24.62 20.72 14.07
CA GLN A 1043 25.58 20.72 15.18
C GLN A 1043 25.84 19.31 15.71
N ALA A 1044 24.83 18.44 15.70
CA ALA A 1044 24.97 17.04 16.09
C ALA A 1044 25.98 16.27 15.24
N LEU A 1045 26.26 16.73 14.00
CA LEU A 1045 27.14 16.10 13.03
C LEU A 1045 28.39 16.97 12.74
N ALA A 1046 28.85 17.79 13.70
CA ALA A 1046 29.89 18.80 13.46
C ALA A 1046 31.22 18.26 12.89
N ASP A 1047 31.61 17.04 13.28
CA ASP A 1047 32.80 16.34 12.79
C ASP A 1047 32.43 15.08 11.97
N LEU A 1048 31.39 15.21 11.13
CA LEU A 1048 30.89 14.11 10.31
C LEU A 1048 32.01 13.49 9.47
N ARG A 1049 32.09 12.15 9.51
CA ARG A 1049 32.95 11.36 8.63
C ARG A 1049 32.13 10.22 8.02
N ILE A 1050 32.23 10.06 6.72
CA ILE A 1050 31.56 9.00 5.97
C ILE A 1050 32.50 8.43 4.92
N GLU A 1051 32.28 7.19 4.52
CA GLU A 1051 32.82 6.66 3.27
C GLU A 1051 31.69 6.54 2.25
N LEU A 1052 31.93 6.91 0.99
CA LEU A 1052 31.00 6.71 -0.11
C LEU A 1052 31.71 6.51 -1.45
N ASP A 1053 31.00 5.93 -2.40
CA ASP A 1053 31.40 5.85 -3.80
C ASP A 1053 30.83 7.05 -4.58
N VAL A 1054 31.71 7.82 -5.21
CA VAL A 1054 31.35 8.91 -6.12
C VAL A 1054 31.87 8.55 -7.50
N SER A 1055 30.97 8.33 -8.45
CA SER A 1055 31.30 7.92 -9.83
C SER A 1055 32.18 6.66 -9.90
N GLY A 1056 31.93 5.69 -9.02
CA GLY A 1056 32.68 4.43 -8.94
C GLY A 1056 34.04 4.51 -8.24
N VAL A 1057 34.39 5.66 -7.66
CA VAL A 1057 35.62 5.88 -6.90
C VAL A 1057 35.30 6.03 -5.41
N ARG A 1058 36.09 5.40 -4.53
CA ARG A 1058 35.90 5.43 -3.08
C ARG A 1058 36.43 6.72 -2.46
N PHE A 1059 35.65 7.32 -1.55
CA PHE A 1059 36.03 8.51 -0.78
C PHE A 1059 35.83 8.32 0.72
N ASP A 1060 36.81 8.76 1.52
CA ASP A 1060 36.68 9.13 2.93
C ASP A 1060 36.40 10.64 2.97
N VAL A 1061 35.15 11.01 3.26
CA VAL A 1061 34.70 12.39 3.29
C VAL A 1061 34.56 12.87 4.72
N ARG A 1062 35.21 13.99 5.02
CA ARG A 1062 35.26 14.60 6.35
C ARG A 1062 34.71 16.00 6.28
N TYR A 1063 33.74 16.29 7.13
CA TYR A 1063 33.12 17.60 7.24
C TYR A 1063 33.61 18.24 8.54
N HIS A 1064 34.03 19.50 8.42
CA HIS A 1064 34.41 20.35 9.53
C HIS A 1064 33.42 21.49 9.59
N ARG A 1065 32.46 21.38 10.53
CA ARG A 1065 31.38 22.34 10.66
C ARG A 1065 31.86 23.64 11.30
N GLY A 1066 31.64 24.76 10.61
CA GLY A 1066 31.74 26.10 11.18
C GLY A 1066 30.54 26.45 12.07
N ALA A 1067 30.20 27.73 12.17
CA ALA A 1067 29.11 28.17 13.04
C ALA A 1067 27.73 27.86 12.44
N GLN A 1068 27.60 27.97 11.12
CA GLN A 1068 26.34 27.81 10.40
C GLN A 1068 26.14 26.38 9.91
N GLY A 1069 27.23 25.67 9.57
CA GLY A 1069 27.17 24.30 9.05
C GLY A 1069 26.69 24.21 7.60
N VAL A 1070 26.89 25.27 6.83
CA VAL A 1070 26.56 25.37 5.41
C VAL A 1070 27.57 26.23 4.68
N GLY A 1071 27.60 26.13 3.35
CA GLY A 1071 28.44 26.96 2.49
C GLY A 1071 29.93 26.65 2.65
N PRO A 1072 30.48 25.69 1.86
CA PRO A 1072 31.88 25.29 1.99
C PRO A 1072 32.85 26.46 1.84
N VAL A 1073 33.76 26.67 2.79
CA VAL A 1073 34.75 27.75 2.78
C VAL A 1073 36.10 27.30 2.22
N ALA A 1074 36.43 26.02 2.37
CA ALA A 1074 37.60 25.39 1.79
C ALA A 1074 37.34 23.91 1.46
N LEU A 1075 37.96 23.41 0.40
CA LEU A 1075 37.94 22.02 0.00
C LEU A 1075 39.37 21.53 -0.19
N THR A 1076 39.67 20.34 0.32
CA THR A 1076 40.96 19.68 0.12
C THR A 1076 40.75 18.26 -0.38
N LEU A 1077 41.34 17.91 -1.53
CA LEU A 1077 41.32 16.57 -2.10
C LEU A 1077 42.71 15.95 -2.02
N ASN A 1078 42.85 14.85 -1.29
CA ASN A 1078 44.11 14.15 -1.06
C ASN A 1078 45.25 15.06 -0.52
N GLY A 1079 44.90 16.04 0.31
CA GLY A 1079 45.82 17.02 0.87
C GLY A 1079 46.13 18.22 -0.04
N ALA A 1080 45.63 18.25 -1.27
CA ALA A 1080 45.76 19.39 -2.18
C ALA A 1080 44.52 20.30 -2.14
N PRO A 1081 44.66 21.63 -2.03
CA PRO A 1081 43.53 22.56 -2.10
C PRO A 1081 42.80 22.43 -3.43
N LEU A 1082 41.47 22.43 -3.37
CA LEU A 1082 40.60 22.30 -4.52
C LEU A 1082 39.84 23.62 -4.73
N GLY A 1083 40.13 24.31 -5.83
CA GLY A 1083 39.42 25.53 -6.21
C GLY A 1083 37.98 25.24 -6.64
N PHE A 1084 37.07 26.16 -6.36
CA PHE A 1084 35.66 26.03 -6.72
C PHE A 1084 34.99 27.39 -6.96
N ASP A 1085 33.92 27.37 -7.74
CA ASP A 1085 33.01 28.51 -7.89
C ASP A 1085 31.88 28.41 -6.84
N ARG A 1086 31.35 29.56 -6.40
CA ARG A 1086 30.23 29.60 -5.46
C ARG A 1086 28.90 29.47 -6.20
N ALA A 1087 28.05 28.55 -5.74
CA ALA A 1087 26.67 28.46 -6.21
C ALA A 1087 25.84 29.66 -5.75
N GLU A 1088 24.91 30.12 -6.57
CA GLU A 1088 23.93 31.12 -6.16
C GLU A 1088 22.86 30.47 -5.26
N ASN A 1089 22.52 31.17 -4.17
CA ASN A 1089 21.38 30.84 -3.31
C ASN A 1089 20.93 32.15 -2.62
N PRO A 1090 19.64 32.52 -2.68
CA PRO A 1090 19.17 33.79 -2.14
C PRO A 1090 19.09 33.82 -0.61
N TYR A 1091 19.04 32.67 0.06
CA TYR A 1091 18.75 32.54 1.49
C TYR A 1091 20.01 32.33 2.35
N ARG A 1092 21.07 31.75 1.75
CA ARG A 1092 22.29 31.34 2.47
C ARG A 1092 23.53 31.41 1.58
N VAL A 1093 24.70 31.22 2.18
CA VAL A 1093 25.93 30.96 1.42
C VAL A 1093 25.76 29.64 0.65
N GLY A 1094 25.86 29.72 -0.67
CA GLY A 1094 25.69 28.56 -1.55
C GLY A 1094 26.83 27.55 -1.50
N GLY A 1095 26.60 26.40 -2.11
CA GLY A 1095 27.58 25.33 -2.24
C GLY A 1095 28.81 25.67 -3.09
N ALA A 1096 29.74 24.73 -3.14
CA ALA A 1096 30.92 24.78 -4.00
C ALA A 1096 30.69 23.98 -5.28
N ARG A 1097 31.01 24.57 -6.43
CA ARG A 1097 31.04 23.93 -7.75
C ARG A 1097 32.49 23.72 -8.16
N VAL A 1098 32.93 22.47 -8.15
CA VAL A 1098 34.28 22.08 -8.57
C VAL A 1098 34.24 21.64 -10.03
N ASP A 1099 35.14 22.15 -10.86
CA ASP A 1099 35.29 21.66 -12.24
C ASP A 1099 35.63 20.16 -12.29
N ALA A 1100 34.94 19.40 -13.14
CA ALA A 1100 35.09 17.95 -13.21
C ALA A 1100 36.46 17.49 -13.76
N ALA A 1101 37.18 18.31 -14.53
CA ALA A 1101 38.56 18.01 -14.93
C ALA A 1101 39.50 18.17 -13.73
N LEU A 1102 39.39 19.29 -12.99
CA LEU A 1102 40.17 19.52 -11.78
C LEU A 1102 39.95 18.43 -10.72
N TRP A 1103 38.69 18.02 -10.53
CA TRP A 1103 38.36 16.89 -9.65
C TRP A 1103 39.09 15.61 -10.06
N ARG A 1104 39.02 15.24 -11.35
CA ARG A 1104 39.64 14.01 -11.87
C ARG A 1104 41.15 14.02 -11.78
N GLU A 1105 41.79 15.16 -12.01
CA GLU A 1105 43.25 15.31 -11.89
C GLU A 1105 43.74 15.08 -10.46
N GLY A 1106 42.93 15.40 -9.45
CA GLY A 1106 43.25 15.20 -8.04
C GLY A 1106 43.05 13.77 -7.52
N LEU A 1107 42.45 12.87 -8.31
CA LEU A 1107 42.13 11.51 -7.87
C LEU A 1107 43.36 10.60 -7.86
N VAL A 1108 43.42 9.72 -6.86
CA VAL A 1108 44.41 8.64 -6.73
C VAL A 1108 43.74 7.28 -6.79
N ALA A 1109 44.53 6.24 -7.05
CA ALA A 1109 44.06 4.86 -6.99
C ALA A 1109 43.70 4.46 -5.55
N GLY A 1110 42.57 3.75 -5.38
CA GLY A 1110 42.09 3.29 -4.08
C GLY A 1110 41.18 4.30 -3.39
N MET A 1111 41.42 4.54 -2.10
CA MET A 1111 40.64 5.47 -1.28
C MET A 1111 41.13 6.90 -1.47
N ASN A 1112 40.24 7.80 -1.83
CA ASN A 1112 40.48 9.25 -1.90
C ASN A 1112 40.00 9.91 -0.61
N ARG A 1113 40.63 11.00 -0.19
CA ARG A 1113 40.20 11.78 0.97
C ARG A 1113 39.71 13.15 0.54
N LEU A 1114 38.49 13.50 0.93
CA LEU A 1114 37.91 14.83 0.73
C LEU A 1114 37.64 15.46 2.08
N ASP A 1115 38.33 16.56 2.39
CA ASP A 1115 38.05 17.38 3.57
C ASP A 1115 37.25 18.62 3.14
N ILE A 1116 36.12 18.86 3.80
CA ILE A 1116 35.17 19.93 3.53
C ILE A 1116 35.07 20.82 4.77
N GLU A 1117 35.55 22.05 4.69
CA GLU A 1117 35.37 23.06 5.74
C GLU A 1117 34.11 23.87 5.43
N LEU A 1118 33.19 23.99 6.40
CA LEU A 1118 31.93 24.72 6.28
C LEU A 1118 31.96 26.02 7.11
N GLY A 1119 31.13 26.99 6.72
CA GLY A 1119 30.97 28.28 7.43
C GLY A 1119 30.24 28.18 8.76
#